data_AF-A0A8H4PES0-F1
#
_entry.id   AF-A0A8H4PES0-F1
#
_cell.length_a   1.000
_cell.length_b   1.000
_cell.length_c   1.000
_cell.angle_alpha   90.00
_cell.angle_beta   90.00
_cell.angle_gamma   90.00
#
_symmetry.space_group_name_H-M   'P 1'
#
loop_
_entity.id
_entity.type
_entity.pdbx_description
1 polymer ?
#
loop_
_entity_poly.entity_id
_entity_poly.type
_entity_poly.pdbx_seq_one_letter_code
_entity_poly.pdbx_strand_id
1 'polypeptide(L)'
;MDIRLTDPYAYVCAIHWQVAQATSLENIEFYMLYSSEVPGNTQQGIYMENGSGGFMADLTFVGGNFGAYFGNQQFTTSHLVFVNCNTAVQVHWDWAWTMHDYIIESCGSGLVIVGGAGGAQSSGQGVGSLILVDTVIANTPKGIVSSLVGENSTSFLLQNVVFFNVEQSVVDSTKNKVLVAGGNQVVLESWGFGQVNNATSGTGFFVNGDEIPAMNRSKGLLGSQYDHLQPNLFSRRRPKYYDEPQSNIMNVKALGAKGDGVTDDTIVLNSILSGAANTSSIVYFPYGVYIVTDTLRVPIGSRIIGQAWSQIMGKGSKFQDELKPRAVVQVGRRGDVGIIEIQDLMFTVSGATAGAVVVEWNAKEATQGSVGLWDSHIRVGGAAGSGLQYTDCPKLSGSVNSKCKAASMLFHLTPGSTAYLENSWNWVGDHDLERKDRDQIDVYVARGMLIESDLAYLWGTASEHCVFYQYQLSNASNILMAMIQTESPYYQPTPKAPKPFEASVSLFTNDPTFEACNEDRCHTSWAVRILDSTAVYILGSGLYSWFYNYNQDCLNTEDCQTRGFEVEESYDLWVYNLCTKAIIEMVSPRNSTPTYARDNVNGFLSSILAWLQGSKEVSGKRDFTGFLVHQPDDVAELDVSDVCRTALTQRVLCDSEVDTFADRCGESLRSWFNVVATACEGYTIGGAVPMLLGGNMWAGYNETCLMNESGEYCNDVIDKFTLVSGYTKMPQEEMCSTCYIKRLAIMQASPYSIYNEAYEEELEYVYTQCGLTGPTNVPTSLIPEQEDTSLDCGTDEWYTTSDAGETCNSVALKHGISSASLFIANQYRLPNCSVDANIDPGTKLCMPPECHRTYTLRPDDGCSTLEANATNQLREGDVLLYNPWVGFECVNLQSFSAVYGTILCFGPQYERHNGSSNGTDTTTPIVQNAYTYDTVAAPKDATVPEGTTERCGRWYIASEGDSCAHICMIAAIDIDLLLEVNTGLGADAEACSDKLVVGNAYCVGPNHDWKVPFPHRTQVTTTIVITDGQAFPIETA
;
A
#
# COMPACT_ATOMS: atom_id res chain seq x y z
N MET A 1 23.57 -12.91 -35.93
CA MET A 1 23.05 -13.85 -36.93
C MET A 1 23.33 -13.29 -38.31
N ASP A 2 23.95 -14.08 -39.19
CA ASP A 2 24.31 -13.63 -40.54
C ASP A 2 23.73 -14.59 -41.58
N ILE A 3 22.78 -14.10 -42.37
CA ILE A 3 22.15 -14.87 -43.45
C ILE A 3 22.55 -14.36 -44.83
N ARG A 4 23.55 -13.48 -44.96
CA ARG A 4 23.95 -12.91 -46.26
C ARG A 4 24.36 -13.94 -47.31
N LEU A 5 24.81 -15.12 -46.89
CA LEU A 5 25.25 -16.19 -47.78
C LEU A 5 24.13 -17.16 -48.21
N THR A 6 22.91 -16.98 -47.72
CA THR A 6 21.77 -17.80 -48.14
C THR A 6 21.26 -17.38 -49.51
N ASP A 7 20.43 -18.21 -50.15
CA ASP A 7 19.78 -17.82 -51.41
C ASP A 7 18.94 -16.55 -51.18
N PRO A 8 19.24 -15.43 -51.88
CA PRO A 8 18.55 -14.17 -51.67
C PRO A 8 17.07 -14.20 -52.08
N TYR A 9 16.61 -15.19 -52.87
CA TYR A 9 15.25 -15.24 -53.40
C TYR A 9 14.38 -16.34 -52.75
N ALA A 10 14.89 -17.00 -51.70
CA ALA A 10 14.24 -18.14 -51.07
C ALA A 10 13.44 -17.83 -49.79
N TYR A 11 13.18 -16.55 -49.48
CA TYR A 11 12.47 -16.11 -48.27
C TYR A 11 13.08 -16.64 -46.96
N VAL A 12 14.41 -16.63 -46.87
CA VAL A 12 15.10 -17.08 -45.67
C VAL A 12 14.94 -16.04 -44.55
N CYS A 13 14.41 -16.46 -43.41
CA CYS A 13 14.44 -15.70 -42.16
C CYS A 13 15.57 -16.19 -41.25
N ALA A 14 16.15 -15.30 -40.45
CA ALA A 14 17.18 -15.68 -39.48
C ALA A 14 16.56 -16.34 -38.23
N ILE A 15 15.43 -15.82 -37.75
CA ILE A 15 14.64 -16.41 -36.66
C ILE A 15 13.17 -16.51 -37.06
N HIS A 16 12.61 -17.71 -36.92
CA HIS A 16 11.17 -17.93 -36.84
C HIS A 16 10.75 -17.83 -35.37
N TRP A 17 10.05 -16.76 -34.99
CA TRP A 17 9.75 -16.42 -33.59
C TRP A 17 8.27 -16.56 -33.24
N GLN A 18 7.71 -17.74 -33.51
CA GLN A 18 6.32 -18.08 -33.17
C GLN A 18 6.22 -18.53 -31.70
N VAL A 19 6.00 -17.57 -30.80
CA VAL A 19 6.11 -17.79 -29.34
C VAL A 19 4.94 -17.19 -28.54
N ALA A 20 4.90 -17.49 -27.24
CA ALA A 20 3.96 -16.96 -26.26
C ALA A 20 4.68 -16.18 -25.14
N GLN A 21 4.04 -15.96 -23.98
CA GLN A 21 4.60 -15.27 -22.81
C GLN A 21 5.88 -15.93 -22.27
N ALA A 22 6.61 -15.22 -21.40
CA ALA A 22 7.90 -15.65 -20.81
C ALA A 22 8.94 -16.05 -21.86
N THR A 23 9.00 -15.29 -22.96
CA THR A 23 10.01 -15.44 -24.00
C THR A 23 10.64 -14.09 -24.31
N SER A 24 11.96 -14.09 -24.52
CA SER A 24 12.73 -12.90 -24.85
C SER A 24 13.69 -13.14 -26.01
N LEU A 25 13.83 -12.13 -26.87
CA LEU A 25 15.00 -11.95 -27.73
C LEU A 25 15.75 -10.73 -27.23
N GLU A 26 17.04 -10.87 -26.95
CA GLU A 26 17.85 -9.78 -26.42
C GLU A 26 19.26 -9.76 -27.01
N ASN A 27 19.76 -8.58 -27.37
CA ASN A 27 21.15 -8.37 -27.80
C ASN A 27 21.55 -9.22 -29.03
N ILE A 28 20.77 -9.12 -30.11
CA ILE A 28 20.99 -9.87 -31.36
C ILE A 28 21.15 -8.91 -32.54
N GLU A 29 22.25 -9.07 -33.27
CA GLU A 29 22.48 -8.40 -34.55
C GLU A 29 22.10 -9.32 -35.72
N PHE A 30 21.38 -8.81 -36.70
CA PHE A 30 20.93 -9.52 -37.89
C PHE A 30 21.58 -8.91 -39.13
N TYR A 31 22.40 -9.69 -39.84
CA TYR A 31 23.07 -9.27 -41.07
C TYR A 31 22.43 -9.96 -42.28
N MET A 32 21.95 -9.14 -43.20
CA MET A 32 21.26 -9.52 -44.43
C MET A 32 21.81 -8.72 -45.62
N LEU A 33 21.50 -9.16 -46.84
CA LEU A 33 21.94 -8.48 -48.06
C LEU A 33 21.24 -7.14 -48.23
N TYR A 34 21.97 -6.13 -48.69
CA TYR A 34 21.37 -4.83 -48.98
C TYR A 34 20.52 -4.90 -50.25
N SER A 35 19.31 -4.35 -50.20
CA SER A 35 18.41 -4.30 -51.36
C SER A 35 18.93 -3.41 -52.49
N SER A 36 19.84 -2.48 -52.19
CA SER A 36 20.59 -1.68 -53.16
C SER A 36 21.63 -2.48 -53.95
N GLU A 37 22.16 -3.56 -53.37
CA GLU A 37 23.18 -4.42 -54.00
C GLU A 37 22.55 -5.63 -54.69
N VAL A 38 21.54 -6.22 -54.05
CA VAL A 38 20.78 -7.37 -54.57
C VAL A 38 19.30 -7.02 -54.62
N PRO A 39 18.86 -6.33 -55.69
CA PRO A 39 17.46 -5.97 -55.87
C PRO A 39 16.54 -7.20 -55.84
N GLY A 40 15.43 -7.09 -55.12
CA GLY A 40 14.44 -8.16 -54.99
C GLY A 40 14.86 -9.31 -54.08
N ASN A 41 15.94 -9.19 -53.29
CA ASN A 41 16.18 -10.14 -52.22
C ASN A 41 14.96 -10.21 -51.27
N THR A 42 14.81 -11.34 -50.61
CA THR A 42 13.62 -11.73 -49.81
C THR A 42 13.99 -12.09 -48.38
N GLN A 43 15.24 -11.80 -47.97
CA GLN A 43 15.76 -12.14 -46.65
C GLN A 43 15.04 -11.35 -45.55
N GLN A 44 14.87 -11.99 -44.39
CA GLN A 44 14.17 -11.43 -43.24
C GLN A 44 14.98 -11.65 -41.95
N GLY A 45 14.98 -10.68 -41.04
CA GLY A 45 15.60 -10.88 -39.73
C GLY A 45 14.73 -11.80 -38.89
N ILE A 46 13.55 -11.30 -38.51
CA ILE A 46 12.53 -12.08 -37.80
C ILE A 46 11.33 -12.31 -38.69
N TYR A 47 10.85 -13.56 -38.71
CA TYR A 47 9.53 -13.93 -39.21
C TYR A 47 8.67 -14.43 -38.05
N MET A 48 7.53 -13.79 -37.84
CA MET A 48 6.54 -14.16 -36.85
C MET A 48 5.15 -14.05 -37.49
N GLU A 49 4.49 -15.18 -37.65
CA GLU A 49 3.18 -15.29 -38.28
C GLU A 49 2.03 -15.31 -37.28
N ASN A 50 2.25 -15.76 -36.04
CA ASN A 50 1.31 -15.69 -34.93
C ASN A 50 2.00 -15.93 -33.57
N GLY A 51 1.24 -15.83 -32.48
CA GLY A 51 1.64 -16.15 -31.12
C GLY A 51 0.80 -15.40 -30.09
N SER A 52 1.22 -15.45 -28.82
CA SER A 52 0.66 -14.66 -27.70
C SER A 52 1.80 -14.15 -26.82
N GLY A 53 2.67 -13.35 -27.42
CA GLY A 53 3.92 -12.89 -26.82
C GLY A 53 3.73 -11.79 -25.78
N GLY A 54 4.77 -11.26 -25.18
CA GLY A 54 6.19 -11.58 -25.28
C GLY A 54 7.04 -10.31 -25.23
N PHE A 55 8.36 -10.44 -25.05
CA PHE A 55 9.27 -9.29 -24.95
C PHE A 55 10.45 -9.38 -25.94
N MET A 56 10.87 -8.27 -26.53
CA MET A 56 12.14 -8.17 -27.26
C MET A 56 12.86 -6.89 -26.89
N ALA A 57 14.18 -6.95 -26.72
CA ALA A 57 15.00 -5.78 -26.49
C ALA A 57 16.35 -5.81 -27.21
N ASP A 58 16.92 -4.64 -27.49
CA ASP A 58 18.29 -4.50 -28.01
C ASP A 58 18.58 -5.36 -29.24
N LEU A 59 17.80 -5.21 -30.31
CA LEU A 59 18.06 -5.92 -31.57
C LEU A 59 18.47 -4.93 -32.66
N THR A 60 19.46 -5.33 -33.45
CA THR A 60 19.95 -4.53 -34.58
C THR A 60 19.79 -5.29 -35.88
N PHE A 61 19.16 -4.68 -36.88
CA PHE A 61 18.88 -5.27 -38.19
C PHE A 61 19.59 -4.48 -39.29
N VAL A 62 20.43 -5.16 -40.08
CA VAL A 62 21.23 -4.55 -41.13
C VAL A 62 20.95 -5.23 -42.46
N GLY A 63 20.37 -4.49 -43.41
CA GLY A 63 19.98 -5.01 -44.73
C GLY A 63 18.64 -5.77 -44.73
N GLY A 64 18.40 -6.55 -45.77
CA GLY A 64 17.24 -7.44 -45.91
C GLY A 64 16.03 -6.78 -46.58
N ASN A 65 15.06 -7.61 -46.94
CA ASN A 65 13.76 -7.15 -47.42
C ASN A 65 12.89 -6.68 -46.25
N PHE A 66 12.88 -7.45 -45.18
CA PHE A 66 12.27 -7.08 -43.91
C PHE A 66 13.31 -7.16 -42.80
N GLY A 67 13.45 -6.10 -42.01
CA GLY A 67 14.13 -6.22 -40.71
C GLY A 67 13.37 -7.21 -39.83
N ALA A 68 12.10 -6.90 -39.58
CA ALA A 68 11.16 -7.80 -38.92
C ALA A 68 9.80 -7.84 -39.62
N TYR A 69 9.22 -9.05 -39.65
CA TYR A 69 7.87 -9.33 -40.16
C TYR A 69 7.04 -9.92 -39.02
N PHE A 70 6.10 -9.13 -38.50
CA PHE A 70 5.47 -9.36 -37.20
C PHE A 70 3.97 -9.62 -37.30
N GLY A 71 3.51 -10.68 -36.62
CA GLY A 71 2.12 -10.95 -36.38
C GLY A 71 1.91 -11.76 -35.10
N ASN A 72 1.16 -11.24 -34.15
CA ASN A 72 0.99 -11.82 -32.82
C ASN A 72 -0.26 -11.23 -32.15
N GLN A 73 -0.87 -11.91 -31.19
CA GLN A 73 -1.92 -11.26 -30.38
C GLN A 73 -1.39 -9.98 -29.75
N GLN A 74 -0.29 -10.08 -29.00
CA GLN A 74 0.32 -8.93 -28.38
C GLN A 74 1.81 -9.06 -28.17
N PHE A 75 2.51 -7.92 -28.03
CA PHE A 75 3.95 -7.91 -27.74
C PHE A 75 4.41 -6.55 -27.18
N THR A 76 5.54 -6.59 -26.47
CA THR A 76 6.31 -5.38 -26.13
C THR A 76 7.72 -5.49 -26.73
N THR A 77 8.14 -4.46 -27.46
CA THR A 77 9.46 -4.39 -28.10
C THR A 77 10.16 -3.08 -27.75
N SER A 78 11.42 -3.16 -27.31
CA SER A 78 12.19 -2.01 -26.83
C SER A 78 13.56 -1.93 -27.50
N HIS A 79 14.00 -0.74 -27.92
CA HIS A 79 15.33 -0.53 -28.51
C HIS A 79 15.64 -1.44 -29.71
N LEU A 80 14.86 -1.28 -30.78
CA LEU A 80 15.12 -1.95 -32.05
C LEU A 80 15.71 -0.97 -33.06
N VAL A 81 16.88 -1.33 -33.59
CA VAL A 81 17.65 -0.52 -34.53
C VAL A 81 17.59 -1.16 -35.92
N PHE A 82 17.17 -0.39 -36.93
CA PHE A 82 17.05 -0.87 -38.31
C PHE A 82 17.86 0.02 -39.24
N VAL A 83 18.76 -0.60 -40.01
CA VAL A 83 19.69 0.11 -40.89
C VAL A 83 19.67 -0.51 -42.28
N ASN A 84 19.41 0.30 -43.31
CA ASN A 84 19.44 -0.12 -44.72
C ASN A 84 18.51 -1.31 -45.06
N CYS A 85 17.41 -1.47 -44.34
CA CYS A 85 16.36 -2.44 -44.68
C CYS A 85 15.50 -1.91 -45.85
N ASN A 86 14.95 -2.78 -46.70
CA ASN A 86 13.92 -2.31 -47.65
C ASN A 86 12.67 -1.85 -46.89
N THR A 87 12.19 -2.68 -45.96
CA THR A 87 11.19 -2.31 -44.94
C THR A 87 11.77 -2.65 -43.57
N ALA A 88 11.86 -1.67 -42.67
CA ALA A 88 12.40 -1.91 -41.33
C ALA A 88 11.52 -2.90 -40.56
N VAL A 89 10.23 -2.57 -40.41
CA VAL A 89 9.24 -3.42 -39.74
C VAL A 89 7.95 -3.43 -40.55
N GLN A 90 7.40 -4.63 -40.76
CA GLN A 90 6.02 -4.79 -41.19
C GLN A 90 5.21 -5.54 -40.14
N VAL A 91 4.12 -4.94 -39.66
CA VAL A 91 3.13 -5.61 -38.83
C VAL A 91 1.95 -6.01 -39.70
N HIS A 92 1.70 -7.31 -39.81
CA HIS A 92 0.67 -7.85 -40.70
C HIS A 92 -0.63 -8.21 -39.99
N TRP A 93 -0.59 -8.57 -38.71
CA TRP A 93 -1.78 -8.57 -37.85
C TRP A 93 -1.37 -8.45 -36.38
N ASP A 94 -2.22 -7.86 -35.57
CA ASP A 94 -2.11 -7.90 -34.11
C ASP A 94 -3.43 -7.64 -33.42
N TRP A 95 -3.43 -7.69 -32.10
CA TRP A 95 -4.46 -7.10 -31.27
C TRP A 95 -3.96 -5.82 -30.58
N ALA A 96 -2.78 -5.90 -29.96
CA ALA A 96 -2.14 -4.77 -29.29
C ALA A 96 -0.62 -4.91 -29.27
N TRP A 97 0.13 -3.86 -29.61
CA TRP A 97 1.58 -3.91 -29.54
C TRP A 97 2.16 -2.56 -29.10
N THR A 98 3.08 -2.61 -28.14
CA THR A 98 3.82 -1.42 -27.67
C THR A 98 5.26 -1.48 -28.14
N MET A 99 5.64 -0.53 -29.00
CA MET A 99 6.98 -0.36 -29.55
C MET A 99 7.61 0.90 -28.94
N HIS A 100 8.72 0.73 -28.23
CA HIS A 100 9.41 1.81 -27.54
C HIS A 100 10.88 1.90 -27.98
N ASP A 101 11.40 3.12 -28.10
CA ASP A 101 12.82 3.38 -28.31
C ASP A 101 13.38 2.89 -29.66
N TYR A 102 12.63 3.04 -30.76
CA TYR A 102 13.08 2.57 -32.06
C TYR A 102 14.02 3.57 -32.75
N ILE A 103 14.99 3.03 -33.49
CA ILE A 103 15.87 3.81 -34.37
C ILE A 103 15.81 3.21 -35.77
N ILE A 104 15.26 3.95 -36.73
CA ILE A 104 15.15 3.51 -38.13
C ILE A 104 15.96 4.46 -39.00
N GLU A 105 16.95 3.93 -39.69
CA GLU A 105 17.92 4.71 -40.46
C GLU A 105 18.09 4.16 -41.88
N SER A 106 18.01 5.05 -42.87
CA SER A 106 18.32 4.74 -44.27
C SER A 106 17.53 3.55 -44.85
N CYS A 107 16.27 3.37 -44.41
CA CYS A 107 15.41 2.29 -44.89
C CYS A 107 14.56 2.74 -46.09
N GLY A 108 14.05 1.80 -46.90
CA GLY A 108 13.10 2.13 -47.97
C GLY A 108 11.74 2.58 -47.42
N SER A 109 11.26 1.90 -46.39
CA SER A 109 10.12 2.28 -45.55
C SER A 109 10.42 1.92 -44.11
N GLY A 110 9.94 2.73 -43.16
CA GLY A 110 10.12 2.48 -41.73
C GLY A 110 9.14 1.42 -41.23
N LEU A 111 8.03 1.87 -40.64
CA LEU A 111 6.97 0.99 -40.15
C LEU A 111 5.84 0.87 -41.18
N VAL A 112 5.52 -0.36 -41.55
CA VAL A 112 4.43 -0.69 -42.48
C VAL A 112 3.33 -1.46 -41.74
N ILE A 113 2.12 -0.92 -41.74
CA ILE A 113 0.93 -1.50 -41.09
C ILE A 113 -0.05 -1.94 -42.18
N VAL A 114 -0.37 -3.24 -42.21
CA VAL A 114 -1.27 -3.80 -43.24
C VAL A 114 -2.49 -4.50 -42.66
N GLY A 115 -3.57 -4.57 -43.45
CA GLY A 115 -4.84 -5.22 -43.09
C GLY A 115 -4.86 -6.74 -43.16
N GLY A 116 -3.84 -7.42 -42.63
CA GLY A 116 -3.74 -8.88 -42.63
C GLY A 116 -2.71 -9.42 -43.62
N ALA A 117 -2.14 -10.59 -43.31
CA ALA A 117 -1.42 -11.40 -44.29
C ALA A 117 -2.43 -12.13 -45.20
N GLY A 118 -2.24 -12.08 -46.53
CA GLY A 118 -2.99 -12.94 -47.45
C GLY A 118 -2.50 -14.40 -47.39
N GLY A 119 -3.38 -15.38 -47.62
CA GLY A 119 -2.99 -16.81 -47.70
C GLY A 119 -4.14 -17.79 -47.45
N ALA A 120 -3.95 -19.06 -47.80
CA ALA A 120 -4.98 -20.11 -47.72
C ALA A 120 -5.39 -20.51 -46.27
N GLN A 121 -4.68 -20.00 -45.25
CA GLN A 121 -4.96 -20.24 -43.83
C GLN A 121 -5.08 -18.94 -43.02
N SER A 122 -5.07 -17.79 -43.69
CA SER A 122 -5.28 -16.51 -43.02
C SER A 122 -6.77 -16.31 -42.73
N SER A 123 -7.09 -15.83 -41.52
CA SER A 123 -8.44 -15.34 -41.19
C SER A 123 -8.75 -13.99 -41.86
N GLY A 124 -7.75 -13.34 -42.48
CA GLY A 124 -7.85 -11.98 -42.99
C GLY A 124 -7.87 -10.93 -41.88
N GLN A 125 -7.61 -11.32 -40.63
CA GLN A 125 -7.52 -10.40 -39.51
C GLN A 125 -6.30 -9.49 -39.66
N GLY A 126 -6.51 -8.18 -39.50
CA GLY A 126 -5.47 -7.16 -39.58
C GLY A 126 -4.94 -6.72 -38.22
N VAL A 127 -4.23 -5.60 -38.22
CA VAL A 127 -3.73 -4.92 -37.02
C VAL A 127 -4.90 -4.29 -36.26
N GLY A 128 -4.97 -4.55 -34.95
CA GLY A 128 -5.98 -4.04 -34.06
C GLY A 128 -5.55 -2.72 -33.40
N SER A 129 -4.39 -2.71 -32.74
CA SER A 129 -3.85 -1.51 -32.12
C SER A 129 -2.34 -1.51 -31.98
N LEU A 130 -1.72 -0.35 -32.20
CA LEU A 130 -0.26 -0.21 -32.21
C LEU A 130 0.19 1.11 -31.58
N ILE A 131 1.19 1.08 -30.69
CA ILE A 131 1.86 2.28 -30.15
C ILE A 131 3.30 2.26 -30.65
N LEU A 132 3.77 3.41 -31.14
CA LEU A 132 5.18 3.69 -31.37
C LEU A 132 5.57 4.94 -30.57
N VAL A 133 6.42 4.75 -29.56
CA VAL A 133 6.82 5.81 -28.62
C VAL A 133 8.34 5.98 -28.58
N ASP A 134 8.80 7.22 -28.40
CA ASP A 134 10.22 7.57 -28.23
C ASP A 134 11.10 7.10 -29.39
N THR A 135 10.76 7.51 -30.61
CA THR A 135 11.33 6.89 -31.83
C THR A 135 11.98 7.92 -32.74
N VAL A 136 13.11 7.53 -33.33
CA VAL A 136 13.82 8.30 -34.37
C VAL A 136 13.71 7.56 -35.71
N ILE A 137 13.21 8.25 -36.74
CA ILE A 137 13.17 7.75 -38.12
C ILE A 137 13.92 8.73 -39.02
N ALA A 138 15.02 8.29 -39.62
CA ALA A 138 15.93 9.15 -40.37
C ALA A 138 16.28 8.59 -41.75
N ASN A 139 16.45 9.50 -42.71
CA ASN A 139 16.86 9.24 -44.10
C ASN A 139 16.05 8.13 -44.78
N THR A 140 14.78 8.02 -44.43
CA THR A 140 13.88 6.96 -44.86
C THR A 140 12.75 7.62 -45.65
N PRO A 141 12.62 7.43 -46.98
CA PRO A 141 11.68 8.20 -47.80
C PRO A 141 10.23 8.14 -47.32
N LYS A 142 9.80 6.99 -46.80
CA LYS A 142 8.49 6.79 -46.18
C LYS A 142 8.65 6.34 -44.74
N GLY A 143 8.32 7.23 -43.79
CA GLY A 143 8.45 6.92 -42.36
C GLY A 143 7.48 5.83 -41.93
N ILE A 144 6.19 6.14 -41.92
CA ILE A 144 5.09 5.23 -41.58
C ILE A 144 4.15 5.08 -42.78
N VAL A 145 3.80 3.85 -43.11
CA VAL A 145 2.84 3.51 -44.17
C VAL A 145 1.76 2.63 -43.59
N SER A 146 0.50 3.09 -43.62
CA SER A 146 -0.64 2.29 -43.17
C SER A 146 -1.62 2.05 -44.31
N SER A 147 -2.18 0.84 -44.41
CA SER A 147 -3.37 0.56 -45.23
C SER A 147 -4.68 0.66 -44.42
N LEU A 148 -4.57 0.83 -43.10
CA LEU A 148 -5.67 0.81 -42.13
C LEU A 148 -5.84 2.21 -41.55
N VAL A 149 -6.46 3.13 -42.31
CA VAL A 149 -6.76 4.49 -41.83
C VAL A 149 -8.24 4.76 -42.02
N GLY A 150 -8.98 4.70 -40.91
CA GLY A 150 -10.42 4.97 -40.86
C GLY A 150 -11.07 4.38 -39.62
N GLU A 151 -12.34 4.75 -39.40
CA GLU A 151 -13.15 4.20 -38.31
C GLU A 151 -13.25 2.66 -38.41
N ASN A 152 -13.25 2.01 -37.25
CA ASN A 152 -13.38 0.54 -37.10
C ASN A 152 -12.33 -0.28 -37.88
N SER A 153 -11.11 0.28 -38.09
CA SER A 153 -10.03 -0.41 -38.82
C SER A 153 -8.82 -0.79 -37.95
N THR A 154 -8.20 0.18 -37.27
CA THR A 154 -7.12 -0.01 -36.27
C THR A 154 -7.03 1.24 -35.39
N SER A 155 -6.45 1.12 -34.20
CA SER A 155 -5.97 2.26 -33.41
C SER A 155 -4.45 2.40 -33.54
N PHE A 156 -3.94 3.59 -33.82
CA PHE A 156 -2.49 3.80 -33.92
C PHE A 156 -2.06 5.10 -33.26
N LEU A 157 -1.07 4.99 -32.37
CA LEU A 157 -0.49 6.11 -31.63
C LEU A 157 1.00 6.29 -31.97
N LEU A 158 1.37 7.52 -32.29
CA LEU A 158 2.74 8.02 -32.27
C LEU A 158 2.90 8.98 -31.10
N GLN A 159 3.91 8.78 -30.26
CA GLN A 159 4.21 9.74 -29.18
C GLN A 159 5.72 9.96 -29.04
N ASN A 160 6.14 11.22 -28.95
CA ASN A 160 7.56 11.61 -28.89
C ASN A 160 8.38 10.98 -30.04
N VAL A 161 7.93 11.18 -31.28
CA VAL A 161 8.54 10.62 -32.50
C VAL A 161 9.11 11.72 -33.37
N VAL A 162 10.32 11.55 -33.89
CA VAL A 162 10.95 12.49 -34.81
C VAL A 162 11.31 11.83 -36.13
N PHE A 163 11.07 12.58 -37.21
CA PHE A 163 11.43 12.23 -38.57
C PHE A 163 12.51 13.19 -39.08
N PHE A 164 13.65 12.67 -39.51
CA PHE A 164 14.75 13.47 -40.10
C PHE A 164 14.96 13.10 -41.57
N ASN A 165 14.95 14.10 -42.45
CA ASN A 165 15.12 13.92 -43.90
C ASN A 165 14.20 12.82 -44.48
N VAL A 166 12.95 12.80 -44.03
CA VAL A 166 11.90 11.87 -44.48
C VAL A 166 11.01 12.62 -45.47
N GLU A 167 10.70 12.06 -46.64
CA GLU A 167 9.86 12.75 -47.63
C GLU A 167 8.37 12.70 -47.28
N GLN A 168 7.92 11.56 -46.76
CA GLN A 168 6.54 11.32 -46.33
C GLN A 168 6.54 10.67 -44.94
N SER A 169 6.28 11.46 -43.89
CA SER A 169 6.35 10.97 -42.50
C SER A 169 5.27 9.94 -42.20
N VAL A 170 4.01 10.21 -42.57
CA VAL A 170 2.90 9.25 -42.40
C VAL A 170 2.01 9.23 -43.63
N VAL A 171 1.72 8.04 -44.16
CA VAL A 171 0.96 7.84 -45.41
C VAL A 171 -0.19 6.84 -45.23
N ASP A 172 -1.38 7.22 -45.69
CA ASP A 172 -2.48 6.30 -46.01
C ASP A 172 -2.27 5.77 -47.43
N SER A 173 -1.78 4.53 -47.52
CA SER A 173 -1.46 3.87 -48.77
C SER A 173 -2.68 3.53 -49.61
N THR A 174 -3.83 3.27 -48.98
CA THR A 174 -5.09 2.92 -49.65
C THR A 174 -5.68 4.12 -50.37
N LYS A 175 -5.63 5.31 -49.73
CA LYS A 175 -6.10 6.57 -50.32
C LYS A 175 -5.02 7.33 -51.09
N ASN A 176 -3.78 6.82 -51.12
CA ASN A 176 -2.60 7.52 -51.63
C ASN A 176 -2.49 8.95 -51.06
N LYS A 177 -2.75 9.10 -49.77
CA LYS A 177 -2.82 10.39 -49.06
C LYS A 177 -1.68 10.48 -48.04
N VAL A 178 -0.90 11.55 -48.13
CA VAL A 178 0.05 11.92 -47.06
C VAL A 178 -0.74 12.54 -45.91
N LEU A 179 -0.66 11.93 -44.73
CA LEU A 179 -1.32 12.41 -43.51
C LEU A 179 -0.43 13.41 -42.77
N VAL A 180 0.87 13.11 -42.66
CA VAL A 180 1.88 14.00 -42.11
C VAL A 180 2.97 14.19 -43.16
N ALA A 181 3.16 15.43 -43.59
CA ALA A 181 4.19 15.79 -44.55
C ALA A 181 5.59 15.53 -43.97
N GLY A 182 6.52 15.15 -44.83
CA GLY A 182 7.93 15.04 -44.48
C GLY A 182 8.68 16.37 -44.56
N GLY A 183 9.99 16.30 -44.32
CA GLY A 183 10.91 17.41 -44.37
C GLY A 183 12.26 17.06 -43.75
N ASN A 184 13.10 18.08 -43.56
CA ASN A 184 14.39 17.92 -42.89
C ASN A 184 14.22 17.47 -41.43
N GLN A 185 13.17 17.96 -40.77
CA GLN A 185 12.83 17.61 -39.39
C GLN A 185 11.32 17.79 -39.17
N VAL A 186 10.66 16.75 -38.65
CA VAL A 186 9.25 16.78 -38.21
C VAL A 186 9.18 16.08 -36.86
N VAL A 187 8.69 16.75 -35.83
CA VAL A 187 8.54 16.19 -34.47
C VAL A 187 7.05 16.06 -34.18
N LEU A 188 6.63 14.88 -33.74
CA LEU A 188 5.27 14.61 -33.28
C LEU A 188 5.30 14.32 -31.78
N GLU A 189 4.71 15.20 -30.99
CA GLU A 189 4.58 15.01 -29.54
C GLU A 189 3.60 13.88 -29.23
N SER A 190 2.40 13.93 -29.80
CA SER A 190 1.36 12.91 -29.65
C SER A 190 0.36 13.02 -30.81
N TRP A 191 0.29 12.00 -31.66
CA TRP A 191 -0.48 12.01 -32.90
C TRP A 191 -1.01 10.61 -33.19
N GLY A 192 -2.22 10.49 -33.72
CA GLY A 192 -2.74 9.16 -34.03
C GLY A 192 -4.08 9.14 -34.75
N PHE A 193 -4.62 7.94 -34.87
CA PHE A 193 -6.00 7.73 -35.32
C PHE A 193 -6.64 6.54 -34.60
N GLY A 194 -7.93 6.64 -34.30
CA GLY A 194 -8.66 5.68 -33.47
C GLY A 194 -9.70 6.36 -32.57
N GLN A 195 -10.47 5.57 -31.82
CA GLN A 195 -11.49 6.09 -30.90
C GLN A 195 -10.88 6.66 -29.63
N VAL A 196 -11.32 7.83 -29.20
CA VAL A 196 -10.91 8.48 -27.95
C VAL A 196 -12.12 8.71 -27.04
N ASN A 197 -12.01 8.23 -25.80
CA ASN A 197 -13.07 8.28 -24.80
C ASN A 197 -12.56 8.92 -23.49
N ASN A 198 -13.47 9.25 -22.56
CA ASN A 198 -13.14 9.68 -21.20
C ASN A 198 -14.25 9.29 -20.22
N ALA A 199 -14.07 9.52 -18.90
CA ALA A 199 -15.04 9.12 -17.88
C ALA A 199 -16.32 9.98 -17.87
N THR A 200 -16.24 11.21 -18.40
CA THR A 200 -17.33 12.21 -18.32
C THR A 200 -18.23 12.26 -19.56
N SER A 201 -17.80 11.72 -20.70
CA SER A 201 -18.60 11.65 -21.93
C SER A 201 -19.02 10.22 -22.21
N GLY A 202 -20.34 9.96 -22.22
CA GLY A 202 -20.89 8.66 -22.61
C GLY A 202 -20.75 8.31 -24.10
N THR A 203 -20.15 9.18 -24.91
CA THR A 203 -19.91 8.97 -26.34
C THR A 203 -18.48 9.38 -26.69
N GLY A 204 -17.72 8.44 -27.26
CA GLY A 204 -16.39 8.68 -27.82
C GLY A 204 -16.41 9.50 -29.11
N PHE A 205 -15.23 9.89 -29.58
CA PHE A 205 -15.05 10.46 -30.92
C PHE A 205 -13.83 9.85 -31.61
N PHE A 206 -13.91 9.75 -32.94
CA PHE A 206 -12.81 9.22 -33.74
C PHE A 206 -11.82 10.32 -34.10
N VAL A 207 -10.54 10.10 -33.79
CA VAL A 207 -9.43 10.91 -34.30
C VAL A 207 -8.97 10.30 -35.64
N ASN A 208 -8.81 11.12 -36.67
CA ASN A 208 -8.46 10.67 -38.02
C ASN A 208 -7.13 11.24 -38.51
N GLY A 209 -6.05 10.88 -37.80
CA GLY A 209 -4.70 11.29 -38.15
C GLY A 209 -4.44 12.72 -37.73
N ASP A 210 -4.61 12.99 -36.44
CA ASP A 210 -4.49 14.32 -35.84
C ASP A 210 -3.76 14.25 -34.50
N GLU A 211 -3.42 15.42 -33.95
CA GLU A 211 -2.86 15.54 -32.61
C GLU A 211 -3.86 15.05 -31.56
N ILE A 212 -3.35 14.34 -30.54
CA ILE A 212 -4.13 13.92 -29.38
C ILE A 212 -3.45 14.37 -28.10
N PRO A 213 -4.18 14.58 -26.99
CA PRO A 213 -3.57 14.99 -25.73
C PRO A 213 -2.44 14.05 -25.29
N ALA A 214 -1.33 14.65 -24.87
CA ALA A 214 -0.15 13.96 -24.38
C ALA A 214 -0.07 14.03 -22.85
N MET A 215 0.37 12.94 -22.24
CA MET A 215 0.66 12.92 -20.81
C MET A 215 1.88 13.79 -20.48
N ASN A 216 1.79 14.56 -19.39
CA ASN A 216 2.97 15.22 -18.84
C ASN A 216 3.77 14.20 -18.02
N ARG A 217 4.73 13.55 -18.67
CA ARG A 217 5.45 12.41 -18.10
C ARG A 217 6.15 12.77 -16.78
N SER A 218 5.76 12.11 -15.69
CA SER A 218 6.44 12.21 -14.40
C SER A 218 7.95 12.06 -14.53
N LYS A 219 8.70 13.00 -13.94
CA LYS A 219 10.17 13.03 -13.98
C LYS A 219 10.80 11.71 -13.54
N GLY A 220 10.20 11.06 -12.53
CA GLY A 220 10.65 9.76 -12.02
C GLY A 220 10.66 8.68 -13.10
N LEU A 221 9.81 8.75 -14.12
CA LEU A 221 9.66 7.75 -15.18
C LEU A 221 10.52 8.02 -16.43
N LEU A 222 11.32 9.09 -16.44
CA LEU A 222 12.07 9.54 -17.61
C LEU A 222 13.52 9.04 -17.59
N GLY A 223 14.01 8.62 -18.75
CA GLY A 223 15.39 8.20 -18.99
C GLY A 223 16.16 9.21 -19.85
N SER A 224 16.97 8.70 -20.76
CA SER A 224 17.79 9.52 -21.67
C SER A 224 16.93 10.36 -22.62
N GLN A 225 17.46 11.51 -23.02
CA GLN A 225 16.85 12.38 -24.01
C GLN A 225 17.65 12.31 -25.31
N TYR A 226 16.97 12.00 -26.42
CA TYR A 226 17.53 12.22 -27.75
C TYR A 226 17.37 13.69 -28.16
N ASP A 227 18.31 14.20 -28.95
CA ASP A 227 18.24 15.56 -29.48
C ASP A 227 16.89 15.79 -30.19
N HIS A 228 16.24 16.92 -29.86
CA HIS A 228 14.93 17.35 -30.39
C HIS A 228 13.70 16.57 -29.90
N LEU A 229 13.84 15.54 -29.07
CA LEU A 229 12.73 14.84 -28.42
C LEU A 229 12.60 15.25 -26.95
N GLN A 230 11.42 14.99 -26.37
CA GLN A 230 11.29 14.92 -24.92
C GLN A 230 12.11 13.73 -24.38
N PRO A 231 12.49 13.72 -23.10
CA PRO A 231 13.13 12.55 -22.51
C PRO A 231 12.30 11.28 -22.75
N ASN A 232 12.98 10.21 -23.12
CA ASN A 232 12.36 8.91 -23.31
C ASN A 232 11.83 8.40 -21.98
N LEU A 233 10.88 7.46 -22.03
CA LEU A 233 10.55 6.65 -20.88
C LEU A 233 11.79 5.82 -20.49
N PHE A 234 12.01 5.67 -19.19
CA PHE A 234 13.17 4.95 -18.70
C PHE A 234 13.04 3.46 -19.01
N SER A 235 14.10 2.93 -19.63
CA SER A 235 14.31 1.51 -19.81
C SER A 235 15.71 1.13 -19.31
N ARG A 236 15.83 -0.08 -18.77
CA ARG A 236 17.06 -0.66 -18.25
C ARG A 236 17.15 -2.12 -18.69
N ARG A 237 18.24 -2.45 -19.37
CA ARG A 237 18.49 -3.80 -19.88
C ARG A 237 18.93 -4.75 -18.79
N ARG A 238 18.69 -6.04 -19.02
CA ARG A 238 19.10 -7.12 -18.13
C ARG A 238 20.61 -7.06 -17.90
N PRO A 239 21.08 -6.94 -16.63
CA PRO A 239 22.52 -6.91 -16.33
C PRO A 239 23.27 -8.14 -16.85
N LYS A 240 24.34 -7.93 -17.63
CA LYS A 240 25.12 -9.01 -18.25
C LYS A 240 26.25 -9.56 -17.39
N TYR A 241 26.75 -8.76 -16.44
CA TYR A 241 27.89 -9.08 -15.56
C TYR A 241 29.17 -9.53 -16.29
N TYR A 242 29.42 -9.08 -17.54
CA TYR A 242 30.58 -9.53 -18.33
C TYR A 242 31.94 -9.25 -17.69
N ASP A 243 32.04 -8.17 -16.91
CA ASP A 243 33.29 -7.75 -16.28
C ASP A 243 33.48 -8.31 -14.86
N GLU A 244 32.54 -9.13 -14.37
CA GLU A 244 32.61 -9.70 -13.03
C GLU A 244 33.45 -10.98 -13.03
N PRO A 245 34.51 -11.07 -12.19
CA PRO A 245 35.33 -12.26 -12.13
C PRO A 245 34.55 -13.42 -11.53
N GLN A 246 34.85 -14.65 -11.97
CA GLN A 246 34.21 -15.87 -11.44
C GLN A 246 34.29 -15.99 -9.91
N SER A 247 35.33 -15.41 -9.28
CA SER A 247 35.49 -15.37 -7.82
C SER A 247 34.38 -14.60 -7.10
N ASN A 248 33.67 -13.70 -7.80
CA ASN A 248 32.55 -12.94 -7.27
C ASN A 248 31.21 -13.67 -7.44
N ILE A 249 31.22 -14.90 -7.97
CA ILE A 249 30.01 -15.70 -8.19
C ILE A 249 29.89 -16.78 -7.12
N MET A 250 28.81 -16.70 -6.34
CA MET A 250 28.45 -17.67 -5.33
C MET A 250 27.42 -18.66 -5.90
N ASN A 251 27.88 -19.87 -6.25
CA ASN A 251 27.01 -20.95 -6.72
C ASN A 251 26.30 -21.61 -5.54
N VAL A 252 24.96 -21.54 -5.49
CA VAL A 252 24.19 -22.05 -4.34
C VAL A 252 24.35 -23.55 -4.10
N LYS A 253 24.52 -24.36 -5.16
CA LYS A 253 24.74 -25.81 -5.03
C LYS A 253 26.12 -26.14 -4.50
N ALA A 254 27.14 -25.39 -4.92
CA ALA A 254 28.49 -25.51 -4.37
C ALA A 254 28.55 -25.13 -2.88
N LEU A 255 27.63 -24.29 -2.42
CA LEU A 255 27.51 -23.80 -1.05
C LEU A 255 26.49 -24.57 -0.20
N GLY A 256 25.88 -25.62 -0.73
CA GLY A 256 25.13 -26.61 0.05
C GLY A 256 23.65 -26.77 -0.29
N ALA A 257 23.06 -25.84 -1.04
CA ALA A 257 21.68 -25.98 -1.53
C ALA A 257 21.55 -27.19 -2.46
N LYS A 258 20.45 -27.93 -2.38
CA LYS A 258 20.27 -29.15 -3.19
C LYS A 258 19.60 -28.86 -4.51
N GLY A 259 18.53 -28.05 -4.50
CA GLY A 259 17.72 -27.80 -5.69
C GLY A 259 17.16 -29.08 -6.31
N ASP A 260 16.78 -30.06 -5.47
CA ASP A 260 16.33 -31.40 -5.86
C ASP A 260 14.81 -31.58 -5.81
N GLY A 261 14.06 -30.53 -5.45
CA GLY A 261 12.61 -30.54 -5.32
C GLY A 261 12.07 -31.21 -4.05
N VAL A 262 12.94 -31.59 -3.11
CA VAL A 262 12.55 -32.31 -1.89
C VAL A 262 13.21 -31.71 -0.65
N THR A 263 14.51 -31.47 -0.70
CA THR A 263 15.27 -30.93 0.44
C THR A 263 14.88 -29.48 0.70
N ASP A 264 14.62 -29.17 1.96
CA ASP A 264 14.39 -27.79 2.40
C ASP A 264 15.70 -26.99 2.34
N ASP A 265 15.75 -26.09 1.38
CA ASP A 265 16.90 -25.23 1.10
C ASP A 265 16.77 -23.83 1.77
N THR A 266 15.73 -23.56 2.57
CA THR A 266 15.47 -22.22 3.13
C THR A 266 16.66 -21.65 3.90
N ILE A 267 17.20 -22.41 4.88
CA ILE A 267 18.24 -21.90 5.78
C ILE A 267 19.54 -21.63 5.01
N VAL A 268 19.93 -22.56 4.14
CA VAL A 268 21.17 -22.44 3.37
C VAL A 268 21.09 -21.30 2.35
N LEU A 269 19.96 -21.14 1.67
CA LEU A 269 19.78 -20.04 0.72
C LEU A 269 19.75 -18.67 1.41
N ASN A 270 19.04 -18.53 2.54
CA ASN A 270 19.06 -17.30 3.33
C ASN A 270 20.47 -16.93 3.78
N SER A 271 21.28 -17.91 4.21
CA SER A 271 22.67 -17.68 4.58
C SER A 271 23.53 -17.23 3.39
N ILE A 272 23.34 -17.84 2.22
CA ILE A 272 24.09 -17.50 1.01
C ILE A 272 23.74 -16.09 0.52
N LEU A 273 22.44 -15.77 0.43
CA LEU A 273 21.96 -14.45 -0.01
C LEU A 273 22.48 -13.33 0.91
N SER A 274 22.44 -13.54 2.23
CA SER A 274 23.01 -12.59 3.19
C SER A 274 24.51 -12.41 3.06
N GLY A 275 25.27 -13.51 2.93
CA GLY A 275 26.72 -13.44 2.73
C GLY A 275 27.11 -12.78 1.41
N ALA A 276 26.35 -13.05 0.34
CA ALA A 276 26.59 -12.48 -0.97
C ALA A 276 26.33 -10.97 -1.00
N ALA A 277 25.20 -10.50 -0.44
CA ALA A 277 24.91 -9.07 -0.36
C ALA A 277 25.99 -8.30 0.42
N ASN A 278 26.48 -8.86 1.54
CA ASN A 278 27.56 -8.24 2.34
C ASN A 278 28.91 -8.15 1.61
N THR A 279 29.15 -9.00 0.62
CA THR A 279 30.40 -9.04 -0.15
C THR A 279 30.23 -8.48 -1.56
N SER A 280 29.05 -7.95 -1.88
CA SER A 280 28.65 -7.56 -3.22
C SER A 280 28.90 -8.69 -4.24
N SER A 281 28.64 -9.94 -3.88
CA SER A 281 28.78 -11.09 -4.79
C SER A 281 27.49 -11.37 -5.56
N ILE A 282 27.62 -11.98 -6.73
CA ILE A 282 26.49 -12.45 -7.54
C ILE A 282 26.12 -13.86 -7.10
N VAL A 283 24.86 -14.09 -6.77
CA VAL A 283 24.37 -15.43 -6.43
C VAL A 283 23.87 -16.12 -7.68
N TYR A 284 24.47 -17.26 -7.99
CA TYR A 284 24.08 -18.10 -9.11
C TYR A 284 23.26 -19.29 -8.63
N PHE A 285 22.04 -19.40 -9.17
CA PHE A 285 21.14 -20.53 -8.98
C PHE A 285 21.22 -21.45 -10.21
N PRO A 286 21.96 -22.57 -10.16
CA PRO A 286 21.88 -23.59 -11.20
C PRO A 286 20.45 -24.13 -11.35
N TYR A 287 20.16 -24.76 -12.49
CA TYR A 287 18.89 -25.45 -12.71
C TYR A 287 18.55 -26.37 -11.54
N GLY A 288 17.30 -26.30 -11.08
CA GLY A 288 16.81 -27.09 -9.97
C GLY A 288 15.52 -26.54 -9.38
N VAL A 289 14.94 -27.31 -8.46
CA VAL A 289 13.77 -26.90 -7.67
C VAL A 289 14.21 -26.77 -6.22
N TYR A 290 14.31 -25.54 -5.73
CA TYR A 290 14.74 -25.22 -4.38
C TYR A 290 13.51 -25.06 -3.50
N ILE A 291 13.23 -26.07 -2.68
CA ILE A 291 12.09 -26.02 -1.76
C ILE A 291 12.42 -25.03 -0.64
N VAL A 292 11.49 -24.12 -0.37
CA VAL A 292 11.55 -23.26 0.81
C VAL A 292 10.31 -23.51 1.67
N THR A 293 10.51 -23.84 2.95
CA THR A 293 9.40 -24.03 3.91
C THR A 293 9.14 -22.82 4.80
N ASP A 294 10.00 -21.81 4.69
CA ASP A 294 9.84 -20.50 5.28
C ASP A 294 10.36 -19.42 4.33
N THR A 295 10.02 -18.16 4.59
CA THR A 295 10.38 -16.98 3.79
C THR A 295 11.86 -16.96 3.41
N LEU A 296 12.12 -16.93 2.11
CA LEU A 296 13.43 -16.63 1.53
C LEU A 296 13.58 -15.11 1.46
N ARG A 297 14.58 -14.58 2.16
CA ARG A 297 14.86 -13.15 2.25
C ARG A 297 15.94 -12.79 1.24
N VAL A 298 15.62 -11.89 0.33
CA VAL A 298 16.55 -11.27 -0.61
C VAL A 298 16.95 -9.91 -0.02
N PRO A 299 18.11 -9.80 0.65
CA PRO A 299 18.55 -8.56 1.27
C PRO A 299 18.95 -7.50 0.24
N ILE A 300 18.93 -6.24 0.66
CA ILE A 300 19.43 -5.14 -0.15
C ILE A 300 20.91 -5.36 -0.54
N GLY A 301 21.26 -5.05 -1.79
CA GLY A 301 22.57 -5.34 -2.39
C GLY A 301 22.64 -6.70 -3.11
N SER A 302 21.56 -7.47 -3.15
CA SER A 302 21.53 -8.77 -3.83
C SER A 302 21.58 -8.65 -5.35
N ARG A 303 22.42 -9.47 -5.98
CA ARG A 303 22.48 -9.67 -7.43
C ARG A 303 22.34 -11.16 -7.70
N ILE A 304 21.27 -11.57 -8.37
CA ILE A 304 20.85 -12.97 -8.47
C ILE A 304 20.62 -13.34 -9.92
N ILE A 305 21.22 -14.47 -10.33
CA ILE A 305 21.08 -15.02 -11.67
C ILE A 305 20.67 -16.50 -11.62
N GLY A 306 19.63 -16.87 -12.36
CA GLY A 306 19.25 -18.26 -12.56
C GLY A 306 19.92 -18.92 -13.76
N GLN A 307 19.70 -20.22 -13.94
CA GLN A 307 20.16 -20.99 -15.10
C GLN A 307 18.97 -21.67 -15.75
N ALA A 308 18.39 -20.99 -16.74
CA ALA A 308 17.19 -21.44 -17.45
C ALA A 308 15.99 -21.65 -16.51
N TRP A 309 15.88 -22.82 -15.87
CA TRP A 309 14.69 -23.24 -15.12
C TRP A 309 14.95 -23.40 -13.61
N SER A 310 15.51 -22.36 -13.00
CA SER A 310 15.80 -22.30 -11.56
C SER A 310 14.56 -21.88 -10.78
N GLN A 311 13.97 -22.81 -10.03
CA GLN A 311 12.69 -22.62 -9.34
C GLN A 311 12.88 -22.44 -7.83
N ILE A 312 12.35 -21.37 -7.26
CA ILE A 312 12.14 -21.24 -5.81
C ILE A 312 10.70 -21.62 -5.53
N MET A 313 10.49 -22.67 -4.74
CA MET A 313 9.19 -23.30 -4.55
C MET A 313 8.77 -23.28 -3.08
N GLY A 314 7.79 -22.44 -2.75
CA GLY A 314 7.19 -22.37 -1.42
C GLY A 314 6.37 -23.61 -1.09
N LYS A 315 6.55 -24.18 0.11
CA LYS A 315 5.83 -25.40 0.53
C LYS A 315 5.66 -25.48 2.04
N GLY A 316 4.54 -26.04 2.49
CA GLY A 316 4.35 -26.41 3.89
C GLY A 316 3.46 -25.45 4.69
N SER A 317 3.34 -25.72 5.98
CA SER A 317 2.28 -25.14 6.83
C SER A 317 2.39 -23.63 7.02
N LYS A 318 3.58 -23.04 6.92
CA LYS A 318 3.77 -21.58 7.04
C LYS A 318 3.10 -20.77 5.93
N PHE A 319 2.71 -21.42 4.84
CA PHE A 319 2.05 -20.80 3.69
C PHE A 319 0.62 -21.31 3.50
N GLN A 320 0.07 -22.10 4.41
CA GLN A 320 -1.24 -22.76 4.23
C GLN A 320 -2.43 -21.89 4.60
N ASP A 321 -2.26 -20.96 5.53
CA ASP A 321 -3.34 -20.19 6.12
C ASP A 321 -3.61 -18.91 5.33
N GLU A 322 -4.76 -18.86 4.65
CA GLU A 322 -5.17 -17.67 3.87
C GLU A 322 -5.41 -16.43 4.74
N LEU A 323 -5.66 -16.59 6.04
CA LEU A 323 -5.86 -15.50 6.99
C LEU A 323 -4.55 -15.01 7.61
N LYS A 324 -3.47 -15.76 7.45
CA LYS A 324 -2.12 -15.41 7.92
C LYS A 324 -1.16 -15.44 6.74
N PRO A 325 -1.36 -14.58 5.73
CA PRO A 325 -0.56 -14.63 4.52
C PRO A 325 0.90 -14.32 4.82
N ARG A 326 1.79 -14.95 4.05
CA ARG A 326 3.24 -14.87 4.26
C ARG A 326 4.00 -14.89 2.95
N ALA A 327 4.99 -14.02 2.84
CA ALA A 327 5.91 -13.99 1.72
C ALA A 327 6.70 -15.30 1.60
N VAL A 328 6.66 -15.95 0.43
CA VAL A 328 7.57 -17.03 0.06
C VAL A 328 8.94 -16.43 -0.23
N VAL A 329 8.98 -15.38 -1.05
CA VAL A 329 10.18 -14.57 -1.29
C VAL A 329 9.91 -13.13 -0.87
N GLN A 330 10.73 -12.62 0.05
CA GLN A 330 10.70 -11.23 0.52
C GLN A 330 11.89 -10.48 -0.05
N VAL A 331 11.64 -9.50 -0.93
CA VAL A 331 12.64 -8.70 -1.63
C VAL A 331 12.83 -7.36 -0.94
N GLY A 332 13.92 -7.24 -0.19
CA GLY A 332 14.15 -6.14 0.75
C GLY A 332 13.17 -6.17 1.94
N ARG A 333 13.46 -5.32 2.92
CA ARG A 333 12.52 -4.95 3.99
C ARG A 333 11.93 -3.57 3.70
N ARG A 334 10.78 -3.27 4.32
CA ARG A 334 10.19 -1.93 4.24
C ARG A 334 11.21 -0.89 4.71
N GLY A 335 11.40 0.15 3.90
CA GLY A 335 12.40 1.20 4.14
C GLY A 335 13.82 0.90 3.64
N ASP A 336 14.11 -0.31 3.15
CA ASP A 336 15.41 -0.60 2.55
C ASP A 336 15.59 0.18 1.24
N VAL A 337 16.72 0.89 1.12
CA VAL A 337 17.11 1.63 -0.09
C VAL A 337 18.43 1.09 -0.62
N GLY A 338 18.51 0.75 -1.91
CA GLY A 338 19.73 0.17 -2.47
C GLY A 338 19.54 -0.44 -3.86
N ILE A 339 20.22 -1.57 -4.09
CA ILE A 339 20.26 -2.27 -5.39
C ILE A 339 19.73 -3.69 -5.17
N ILE A 340 18.84 -4.15 -6.06
CA ILE A 340 18.44 -5.55 -6.18
C ILE A 340 18.33 -5.87 -7.66
N GLU A 341 19.02 -6.91 -8.09
CA GLU A 341 18.97 -7.39 -9.47
C GLU A 341 18.60 -8.86 -9.46
N ILE A 342 17.45 -9.21 -10.05
CA ILE A 342 16.98 -10.60 -10.15
C ILE A 342 16.77 -10.95 -11.62
N GLN A 343 17.35 -12.05 -12.08
CA GLN A 343 17.09 -12.54 -13.43
C GLN A 343 17.05 -14.06 -13.55
N ASP A 344 16.31 -14.53 -14.55
CA ASP A 344 16.23 -15.93 -14.96
C ASP A 344 15.72 -16.89 -13.86
N LEU A 345 14.82 -16.41 -12.99
CA LEU A 345 14.20 -17.20 -11.92
C LEU A 345 12.73 -17.48 -12.17
N MET A 346 12.28 -18.62 -11.64
CA MET A 346 10.85 -18.94 -11.53
C MET A 346 10.46 -19.05 -10.06
N PHE A 347 9.44 -18.31 -9.65
CA PHE A 347 8.86 -18.41 -8.32
C PHE A 347 7.56 -19.23 -8.40
N THR A 348 7.37 -20.14 -7.46
CA THR A 348 6.24 -21.08 -7.50
C THR A 348 5.92 -21.60 -6.10
N VAL A 349 4.91 -22.48 -6.02
CA VAL A 349 4.46 -23.15 -4.80
C VAL A 349 4.18 -24.63 -5.06
N SER A 350 4.12 -25.42 -4.00
CA SER A 350 3.76 -26.84 -4.05
C SER A 350 2.63 -27.18 -3.07
N GLY A 351 1.49 -27.57 -3.63
CA GLY A 351 0.29 -28.00 -2.93
C GLY A 351 -0.62 -26.85 -2.47
N ALA A 352 -1.44 -27.14 -1.46
CA ALA A 352 -2.34 -26.18 -0.86
C ALA A 352 -1.55 -25.17 -0.03
N THR A 353 -1.28 -23.99 -0.57
CA THR A 353 -0.53 -22.91 0.08
C THR A 353 -1.32 -21.61 0.01
N ALA A 354 -2.58 -21.64 0.44
CA ALA A 354 -3.53 -20.53 0.32
C ALA A 354 -3.08 -19.22 0.99
N GLY A 355 -2.10 -19.26 1.90
CA GLY A 355 -1.47 -18.09 2.54
C GLY A 355 -0.22 -17.57 1.83
N ALA A 356 0.25 -18.20 0.75
CA ALA A 356 1.46 -17.75 0.07
C ALA A 356 1.25 -16.39 -0.62
N VAL A 357 2.05 -15.40 -0.26
CA VAL A 357 2.38 -14.26 -1.13
C VAL A 357 3.65 -14.67 -1.85
N VAL A 358 3.57 -15.00 -3.15
CA VAL A 358 4.70 -15.67 -3.82
C VAL A 358 5.94 -14.76 -3.87
N VAL A 359 5.76 -13.49 -4.24
CA VAL A 359 6.79 -12.46 -4.15
C VAL A 359 6.23 -11.22 -3.45
N GLU A 360 6.86 -10.84 -2.35
CA GLU A 360 6.65 -9.55 -1.68
C GLU A 360 7.86 -8.65 -1.94
N TRP A 361 7.63 -7.44 -2.42
CA TRP A 361 8.65 -6.51 -2.88
C TRP A 361 8.57 -5.20 -2.12
N ASN A 362 9.56 -5.00 -1.26
CA ASN A 362 9.63 -3.86 -0.33
C ASN A 362 10.72 -2.85 -0.70
N ALA A 363 11.73 -3.28 -1.47
CA ALA A 363 12.93 -2.49 -1.70
C ALA A 363 12.65 -1.21 -2.52
N LYS A 364 13.40 -0.16 -2.18
CA LYS A 364 13.45 1.12 -2.89
C LYS A 364 14.80 1.29 -3.58
N GLU A 365 14.78 1.85 -4.77
CA GLU A 365 15.96 2.06 -5.58
C GLU A 365 16.86 3.16 -4.99
N ALA A 366 18.17 2.91 -4.95
CA ALA A 366 19.17 3.94 -4.64
C ALA A 366 19.55 4.78 -5.87
N THR A 367 19.47 4.16 -7.05
CA THR A 367 19.64 4.80 -8.36
C THR A 367 18.56 4.28 -9.31
N GLN A 368 18.15 5.09 -10.30
CA GLN A 368 17.02 4.76 -11.17
C GLN A 368 17.16 3.37 -11.82
N GLY A 369 16.16 2.51 -11.62
CA GLY A 369 16.12 1.13 -12.12
C GLY A 369 17.01 0.14 -11.38
N SER A 370 17.69 0.53 -10.29
CA SER A 370 18.63 -0.36 -9.57
C SER A 370 17.98 -1.46 -8.74
N VAL A 371 16.67 -1.38 -8.54
CA VAL A 371 15.85 -2.42 -7.92
C VAL A 371 14.92 -2.97 -9.00
N GLY A 372 15.25 -4.13 -9.56
CA GLY A 372 14.55 -4.67 -10.71
C GLY A 372 14.67 -6.17 -10.95
N LEU A 373 13.84 -6.65 -11.86
CA LEU A 373 13.62 -8.04 -12.20
C LEU A 373 13.46 -8.20 -13.72
N TRP A 374 14.21 -9.13 -14.31
CA TRP A 374 14.22 -9.43 -15.75
C TRP A 374 14.05 -10.91 -16.01
N ASP A 375 13.28 -11.30 -17.03
CA ASP A 375 13.12 -12.71 -17.44
C ASP A 375 12.85 -13.63 -16.22
N SER A 376 12.02 -13.16 -15.29
CA SER A 376 11.68 -13.91 -14.09
C SER A 376 10.17 -13.91 -13.90
N HIS A 377 9.65 -15.08 -13.57
CA HIS A 377 8.23 -15.37 -13.74
C HIS A 377 7.67 -16.02 -12.48
N ILE A 378 6.37 -15.83 -12.26
CA ILE A 378 5.62 -16.55 -11.24
C ILE A 378 4.74 -17.57 -11.96
N ARG A 379 4.86 -18.85 -11.58
CA ARG A 379 4.06 -19.93 -12.15
C ARG A 379 3.44 -20.76 -11.03
N VAL A 380 2.13 -20.67 -10.83
CA VAL A 380 1.44 -21.38 -9.76
C VAL A 380 0.57 -22.51 -10.33
N GLY A 381 1.03 -23.74 -10.15
CA GLY A 381 0.35 -24.94 -10.65
C GLY A 381 0.66 -25.30 -12.10
N GLY A 382 -0.04 -26.31 -12.63
CA GLY A 382 0.07 -26.72 -14.04
C GLY A 382 1.40 -27.37 -14.44
N ALA A 383 2.27 -27.73 -13.49
CA ALA A 383 3.60 -28.26 -13.79
C ALA A 383 4.07 -29.34 -12.81
N ALA A 384 5.04 -30.15 -13.25
CA ALA A 384 5.61 -31.22 -12.44
C ALA A 384 6.14 -30.73 -11.08
N GLY A 385 5.81 -31.45 -10.01
CA GLY A 385 6.24 -31.14 -8.63
C GLY A 385 5.36 -30.14 -7.88
N SER A 386 4.45 -29.45 -8.57
CA SER A 386 3.51 -28.51 -7.93
C SER A 386 2.45 -29.19 -7.07
N GLY A 387 2.07 -30.45 -7.34
CA GLY A 387 0.90 -31.06 -6.70
C GLY A 387 -0.42 -30.32 -6.99
N LEU A 388 -0.43 -29.61 -8.12
CA LEU A 388 -1.52 -28.78 -8.63
C LEU A 388 -1.67 -29.05 -10.14
N GLN A 389 -1.58 -30.32 -10.52
CA GLN A 389 -1.68 -30.80 -11.89
C GLN A 389 -3.08 -31.34 -12.18
N TYR A 390 -3.33 -31.81 -13.41
CA TYR A 390 -4.64 -32.32 -13.82
C TYR A 390 -5.21 -33.39 -12.89
N THR A 391 -4.36 -34.27 -12.36
CA THR A 391 -4.78 -35.33 -11.42
C THR A 391 -5.19 -34.81 -10.06
N ASP A 392 -4.71 -33.63 -9.67
CA ASP A 392 -4.98 -33.00 -8.37
C ASP A 392 -6.13 -32.00 -8.46
N CYS A 393 -6.16 -31.23 -9.56
CA CYS A 393 -7.01 -30.07 -9.77
C CYS A 393 -7.78 -30.12 -11.10
N PRO A 394 -8.57 -31.18 -11.38
CA PRO A 394 -9.29 -31.28 -12.64
C PRO A 394 -10.39 -30.21 -12.73
N LYS A 395 -10.56 -29.63 -13.93
CA LYS A 395 -11.67 -28.70 -14.19
C LYS A 395 -13.04 -29.34 -13.99
N LEU A 396 -14.06 -28.52 -13.73
CA LEU A 396 -15.48 -28.94 -13.68
C LEU A 396 -15.73 -30.10 -12.70
N SER A 397 -14.99 -30.12 -11.59
CA SER A 397 -15.12 -31.15 -10.54
C SER A 397 -16.44 -31.06 -9.75
N GLY A 398 -17.23 -30.00 -9.96
CA GLY A 398 -18.54 -29.77 -9.33
C GLY A 398 -18.47 -29.09 -7.95
N SER A 399 -17.27 -28.89 -7.40
CA SER A 399 -17.06 -28.19 -6.12
C SER A 399 -15.63 -27.66 -6.04
N VAL A 400 -15.40 -26.62 -5.24
CA VAL A 400 -14.03 -26.13 -4.98
C VAL A 400 -13.22 -27.21 -4.27
N ASN A 401 -12.11 -27.61 -4.86
CA ASN A 401 -11.12 -28.46 -4.19
C ASN A 401 -10.18 -27.58 -3.35
N SER A 402 -10.27 -27.66 -2.02
CA SER A 402 -9.42 -26.88 -1.11
C SER A 402 -7.92 -27.19 -1.27
N LYS A 403 -7.55 -28.35 -1.81
CA LYS A 403 -6.16 -28.68 -2.12
C LYS A 403 -5.57 -27.85 -3.28
N CYS A 404 -6.44 -27.24 -4.08
CA CYS A 404 -6.08 -26.41 -5.22
C CYS A 404 -6.06 -24.91 -4.89
N LYS A 405 -6.31 -24.53 -3.63
CA LYS A 405 -6.06 -23.16 -3.14
C LYS A 405 -4.56 -22.95 -2.96
N ALA A 406 -3.94 -22.33 -3.95
CA ALA A 406 -2.50 -22.37 -4.14
C ALA A 406 -1.76 -21.13 -3.64
N ALA A 407 -2.37 -19.94 -3.66
CA ALA A 407 -1.72 -18.73 -3.14
C ALA A 407 -2.74 -17.65 -2.76
N SER A 408 -2.33 -16.76 -1.84
CA SER A 408 -3.07 -15.54 -1.49
C SER A 408 -2.81 -14.45 -2.52
N MET A 409 -1.58 -14.36 -3.04
CA MET A 409 -1.18 -13.36 -4.04
C MET A 409 0.04 -13.82 -4.84
N LEU A 410 0.12 -13.47 -6.12
CA LEU A 410 1.33 -13.70 -6.92
C LEU A 410 2.41 -12.66 -6.58
N PHE A 411 2.14 -11.37 -6.77
CA PHE A 411 3.15 -10.31 -6.63
C PHE A 411 2.62 -9.12 -5.82
N HIS A 412 3.34 -8.70 -4.79
CA HIS A 412 3.01 -7.52 -3.99
C HIS A 412 4.13 -6.47 -4.08
N LEU A 413 3.89 -5.34 -4.74
CA LEU A 413 4.73 -4.14 -4.61
C LEU A 413 4.18 -3.30 -3.46
N THR A 414 4.87 -3.29 -2.32
CA THR A 414 4.36 -2.67 -1.10
C THR A 414 4.46 -1.14 -1.13
N PRO A 415 3.80 -0.42 -0.20
CA PRO A 415 3.98 1.02 -0.04
C PRO A 415 5.45 1.40 0.14
N GLY A 416 5.87 2.50 -0.48
CA GLY A 416 7.25 3.01 -0.41
C GLY A 416 8.28 2.25 -1.26
N SER A 417 7.90 1.12 -1.87
CA SER A 417 8.78 0.37 -2.76
C SER A 417 8.96 1.07 -4.11
N THR A 418 9.94 0.61 -4.88
CA THR A 418 10.10 0.95 -6.31
C THR A 418 10.48 -0.29 -7.10
N ALA A 419 10.08 -0.41 -8.36
CA ALA A 419 10.41 -1.59 -9.15
C ALA A 419 10.63 -1.31 -10.64
N TYR A 420 11.66 -1.91 -11.23
CA TYR A 420 11.79 -2.10 -12.67
C TYR A 420 11.53 -3.57 -13.02
N LEU A 421 10.39 -3.86 -13.65
CA LEU A 421 9.99 -5.22 -14.03
C LEU A 421 9.94 -5.34 -15.55
N GLU A 422 10.70 -6.28 -16.12
CA GLU A 422 10.78 -6.50 -17.56
C GLU A 422 10.61 -7.98 -17.88
N ASN A 423 9.68 -8.28 -18.81
CA ASN A 423 9.30 -9.63 -19.19
C ASN A 423 8.95 -10.51 -17.96
N SER A 424 7.99 -10.06 -17.17
CA SER A 424 7.49 -10.81 -16.00
C SER A 424 6.11 -11.37 -16.27
N TRP A 425 5.97 -12.69 -16.15
CA TRP A 425 4.70 -13.39 -16.36
C TRP A 425 4.25 -14.01 -15.05
N ASN A 426 3.08 -13.59 -14.57
CA ASN A 426 2.48 -14.02 -13.32
C ASN A 426 1.26 -14.88 -13.64
N TRP A 427 1.47 -16.18 -13.74
CA TRP A 427 0.50 -17.12 -14.28
C TRP A 427 0.03 -18.11 -13.23
N VAL A 428 -1.29 -18.23 -13.12
CA VAL A 428 -1.96 -19.34 -12.44
C VAL A 428 -2.32 -20.39 -13.49
N GLY A 429 -2.00 -21.66 -13.23
CA GLY A 429 -2.19 -22.70 -14.21
C GLY A 429 -3.63 -22.88 -14.65
N ASP A 430 -3.95 -22.49 -15.88
CA ASP A 430 -5.24 -22.77 -16.53
C ASP A 430 -5.26 -24.16 -17.18
N HIS A 431 -4.07 -24.74 -17.46
CA HIS A 431 -3.88 -26.09 -17.97
C HIS A 431 -2.60 -26.77 -17.45
N ASP A 432 -2.53 -28.09 -17.61
CA ASP A 432 -1.37 -28.91 -17.24
C ASP A 432 -0.35 -28.99 -18.39
N LEU A 433 0.82 -28.38 -18.19
CA LEU A 433 1.91 -28.29 -19.16
C LEU A 433 2.60 -29.63 -19.43
N GLU A 434 2.49 -30.59 -18.51
CA GLU A 434 3.14 -31.90 -18.64
C GLU A 434 2.34 -32.88 -19.49
N ARG A 435 1.09 -32.54 -19.81
CA ARG A 435 0.18 -33.39 -20.57
C ARG A 435 0.16 -33.02 -22.04
N LYS A 436 0.20 -34.04 -22.89
CA LYS A 436 0.17 -33.86 -24.36
C LYS A 436 -1.06 -33.08 -24.83
N ASP A 437 -2.21 -33.36 -24.23
CA ASP A 437 -3.49 -32.75 -24.60
C ASP A 437 -3.72 -31.39 -23.91
N ARG A 438 -2.79 -30.96 -23.04
CA ARG A 438 -2.85 -29.71 -22.27
C ARG A 438 -4.20 -29.53 -21.58
N ASP A 439 -4.62 -30.58 -20.87
CA ASP A 439 -5.91 -30.59 -20.18
C ASP A 439 -6.02 -29.40 -19.22
N GLN A 440 -7.15 -28.69 -19.29
CA GLN A 440 -7.45 -27.56 -18.42
C GLN A 440 -7.67 -27.98 -16.96
N ILE A 441 -7.30 -27.11 -16.02
CA ILE A 441 -7.29 -27.36 -14.57
C ILE A 441 -7.90 -26.19 -13.78
N ASP A 442 -8.32 -26.47 -12.54
CA ASP A 442 -8.86 -25.50 -11.59
C ASP A 442 -7.83 -25.22 -10.48
N VAL A 443 -6.93 -24.25 -10.67
CA VAL A 443 -6.02 -23.75 -9.64
C VAL A 443 -6.50 -22.39 -9.15
N TYR A 444 -6.57 -22.20 -7.83
CA TYR A 444 -7.11 -20.98 -7.22
C TYR A 444 -6.01 -20.15 -6.57
N VAL A 445 -5.83 -18.93 -7.06
CA VAL A 445 -5.02 -17.88 -6.42
C VAL A 445 -5.89 -16.64 -6.28
N ALA A 446 -5.91 -16.03 -5.10
CA ALA A 446 -6.84 -14.93 -4.86
C ALA A 446 -6.50 -13.69 -5.70
N ARG A 447 -5.23 -13.27 -5.73
CA ARG A 447 -4.78 -11.99 -6.27
C ARG A 447 -3.59 -12.14 -7.23
N GLY A 448 -3.58 -11.38 -8.31
CA GLY A 448 -2.45 -11.29 -9.23
C GLY A 448 -1.36 -10.38 -8.67
N MET A 449 -1.27 -9.17 -9.22
CA MET A 449 -0.34 -8.14 -8.77
C MET A 449 -1.06 -7.03 -7.99
N LEU A 450 -0.68 -6.83 -6.73
CA LEU A 450 -1.04 -5.63 -5.97
C LEU A 450 0.11 -4.63 -6.02
N ILE A 451 -0.19 -3.41 -6.44
CA ILE A 451 0.76 -2.32 -6.64
C ILE A 451 0.37 -1.16 -5.74
N GLU A 452 1.20 -0.91 -4.72
CA GLU A 452 1.11 0.24 -3.81
C GLU A 452 2.39 1.09 -3.89
N SER A 453 3.21 0.86 -4.93
CA SER A 453 4.54 1.44 -5.15
C SER A 453 4.51 2.97 -5.36
N ASP A 454 5.60 3.64 -4.99
CA ASP A 454 5.82 5.08 -5.24
C ASP A 454 6.29 5.36 -6.68
N LEU A 455 6.86 4.34 -7.32
CA LEU A 455 7.41 4.37 -8.68
C LEU A 455 7.53 2.94 -9.21
N ALA A 456 7.01 2.65 -10.40
CA ALA A 456 7.25 1.35 -11.02
C ALA A 456 7.23 1.40 -12.54
N TYR A 457 8.04 0.55 -13.15
CA TYR A 457 8.10 0.29 -14.59
C TYR A 457 7.72 -1.16 -14.84
N LEU A 458 6.65 -1.39 -15.58
CA LEU A 458 6.17 -2.71 -15.94
C LEU A 458 6.24 -2.85 -17.46
N TRP A 459 7.39 -3.31 -17.96
CA TRP A 459 7.64 -3.51 -19.39
C TRP A 459 7.32 -4.95 -19.79
N GLY A 460 6.28 -5.13 -20.62
CA GLY A 460 5.85 -6.44 -21.13
C GLY A 460 5.49 -7.42 -20.01
N THR A 461 4.69 -6.97 -19.04
CA THR A 461 4.24 -7.84 -17.94
C THR A 461 2.87 -8.45 -18.24
N ALA A 462 2.61 -9.65 -17.73
CA ALA A 462 1.29 -10.29 -17.80
C ALA A 462 0.91 -10.87 -16.44
N SER A 463 -0.37 -10.81 -16.10
CA SER A 463 -0.94 -11.38 -14.87
C SER A 463 -2.29 -12.03 -15.21
N GLU A 464 -2.44 -13.32 -14.90
CA GLU A 464 -3.54 -14.11 -15.46
C GLU A 464 -4.18 -15.07 -14.44
N HIS A 465 -5.49 -15.25 -14.59
CA HIS A 465 -6.31 -16.28 -13.95
C HIS A 465 -6.40 -16.23 -12.42
N CYS A 466 -6.17 -15.08 -11.81
CA CYS A 466 -6.44 -14.86 -10.39
C CYS A 466 -7.93 -14.56 -10.13
N VAL A 467 -8.43 -14.93 -8.95
CA VAL A 467 -9.87 -14.89 -8.62
C VAL A 467 -10.41 -13.47 -8.48
N PHE A 468 -9.66 -12.56 -7.84
CA PHE A 468 -10.13 -11.19 -7.51
C PHE A 468 -9.76 -10.20 -8.60
N TYR A 469 -8.48 -10.15 -8.94
CA TYR A 469 -7.95 -9.24 -9.94
C TYR A 469 -6.62 -9.73 -10.49
N GLN A 470 -6.30 -9.30 -11.71
CA GLN A 470 -4.99 -9.54 -12.31
C GLN A 470 -4.00 -8.42 -11.95
N TYR A 471 -4.42 -7.17 -12.06
CA TYR A 471 -3.68 -5.99 -11.57
C TYR A 471 -4.58 -5.11 -10.70
N GLN A 472 -4.07 -4.69 -9.55
CA GLN A 472 -4.68 -3.66 -8.72
C GLN A 472 -3.64 -2.64 -8.30
N LEU A 473 -3.92 -1.37 -8.57
CA LEU A 473 -3.17 -0.23 -8.06
C LEU A 473 -3.97 0.38 -6.92
N SER A 474 -3.33 0.63 -5.79
CA SER A 474 -3.96 1.16 -4.59
C SER A 474 -3.03 2.14 -3.90
N ASN A 475 -3.42 3.41 -3.82
CA ASN A 475 -2.56 4.49 -3.35
C ASN A 475 -1.20 4.56 -4.08
N ALA A 476 -1.14 4.09 -5.32
CA ALA A 476 0.11 4.01 -6.08
C ALA A 476 0.39 5.34 -6.78
N SER A 477 1.67 5.63 -7.03
CA SER A 477 2.05 6.79 -7.83
C SER A 477 3.17 6.52 -8.81
N ASN A 478 3.22 7.28 -9.90
CA ASN A 478 4.28 7.20 -10.93
C ASN A 478 4.46 5.78 -11.49
N ILE A 479 3.39 5.22 -12.04
CA ILE A 479 3.38 3.85 -12.54
C ILE A 479 3.33 3.85 -14.06
N LEU A 480 4.31 3.21 -14.70
CA LEU A 480 4.30 2.91 -16.13
C LEU A 480 3.98 1.44 -16.36
N MET A 481 3.02 1.16 -17.23
CA MET A 481 2.58 -0.19 -17.62
C MET A 481 2.56 -0.31 -19.15
N ALA A 482 3.47 -1.08 -19.75
CA ALA A 482 3.75 -1.00 -21.19
C ALA A 482 4.30 -2.30 -21.82
N MET A 483 3.52 -3.08 -22.59
CA MET A 483 2.10 -3.24 -22.38
C MET A 483 1.82 -4.27 -21.29
N ILE A 484 0.58 -4.26 -20.80
CA ILE A 484 0.06 -5.27 -19.86
C ILE A 484 -0.90 -6.21 -20.56
N GLN A 485 -0.95 -7.45 -20.12
CA GLN A 485 -1.91 -8.43 -20.64
C GLN A 485 -2.55 -9.24 -19.50
N THR A 486 -3.83 -9.58 -19.66
CA THR A 486 -4.61 -10.31 -18.66
C THR A 486 -5.61 -11.30 -19.26
N GLU A 487 -5.91 -12.34 -18.49
CA GLU A 487 -7.04 -13.24 -18.72
C GLU A 487 -7.78 -13.52 -17.40
N SER A 488 -9.11 -13.51 -17.47
CA SER A 488 -9.95 -14.02 -16.36
C SER A 488 -9.82 -15.55 -16.25
N PRO A 489 -9.92 -16.14 -15.05
CA PRO A 489 -9.84 -17.59 -14.88
C PRO A 489 -11.02 -18.29 -15.55
N TYR A 490 -10.74 -19.38 -16.27
CA TYR A 490 -11.71 -19.99 -17.18
C TYR A 490 -12.93 -20.62 -16.49
N TYR A 491 -12.78 -20.98 -15.22
CA TYR A 491 -13.86 -21.50 -14.40
C TYR A 491 -14.87 -20.43 -13.97
N GLN A 492 -14.50 -19.15 -13.94
CA GLN A 492 -15.42 -18.11 -13.49
C GLN A 492 -16.62 -17.95 -14.44
N PRO A 493 -17.82 -17.70 -13.86
CA PRO A 493 -18.10 -17.35 -12.47
C PRO A 493 -18.47 -18.56 -11.58
N THR A 494 -17.97 -19.77 -11.86
CA THR A 494 -18.20 -20.96 -11.01
C THR A 494 -16.88 -21.48 -10.41
N PRO A 495 -16.56 -21.14 -9.14
CA PRO A 495 -17.37 -20.36 -8.21
C PRO A 495 -17.32 -18.85 -8.50
N LYS A 496 -18.29 -18.12 -7.95
CA LYS A 496 -18.39 -16.65 -8.08
C LYS A 496 -17.30 -15.99 -7.24
N ALA A 497 -16.52 -15.07 -7.81
CA ALA A 497 -15.62 -14.25 -7.00
C ALA A 497 -16.41 -13.53 -5.87
N PRO A 498 -15.90 -13.49 -4.62
CA PRO A 498 -14.54 -13.80 -4.18
C PRO A 498 -14.29 -15.26 -3.74
N LYS A 499 -15.19 -16.22 -4.02
CA LYS A 499 -14.92 -17.62 -3.67
C LYS A 499 -13.76 -18.20 -4.50
N PRO A 500 -12.88 -19.03 -3.92
CA PRO A 500 -12.98 -19.65 -2.59
C PRO A 500 -12.20 -18.92 -1.48
N PHE A 501 -11.93 -17.62 -1.63
CA PHE A 501 -11.10 -16.82 -0.74
C PHE A 501 -11.92 -15.76 0.02
N GLU A 502 -13.23 -15.98 0.17
CA GLU A 502 -14.16 -15.04 0.80
C GLU A 502 -13.74 -14.62 2.21
N ALA A 503 -13.08 -15.49 2.96
CA ALA A 503 -12.60 -15.21 4.32
C ALA A 503 -11.38 -14.28 4.34
N SER A 504 -10.62 -14.22 3.23
CA SER A 504 -9.39 -13.42 3.12
C SER A 504 -9.62 -12.05 2.49
N VAL A 505 -10.85 -11.71 2.10
CA VAL A 505 -11.19 -10.40 1.54
C VAL A 505 -10.80 -9.31 2.54
N SER A 506 -10.21 -8.22 2.04
CA SER A 506 -9.77 -7.06 2.82
C SER A 506 -8.54 -7.27 3.71
N LEU A 507 -7.89 -8.44 3.68
CA LEU A 507 -6.55 -8.57 4.25
C LEU A 507 -5.49 -7.73 3.51
N PHE A 508 -5.78 -7.35 2.27
CA PHE A 508 -4.97 -6.43 1.49
C PHE A 508 -5.78 -5.19 1.10
N THR A 509 -5.08 -4.06 0.97
CA THR A 509 -5.66 -2.75 0.68
C THR A 509 -6.61 -2.83 -0.53
N ASN A 510 -7.82 -2.31 -0.36
CA ASN A 510 -8.83 -2.16 -1.41
C ASN A 510 -9.28 -3.46 -2.13
N ASP A 511 -9.13 -4.64 -1.55
CA ASP A 511 -9.65 -5.88 -2.17
C ASP A 511 -11.12 -5.75 -2.65
N PRO A 512 -11.47 -6.29 -3.84
CA PRO A 512 -12.83 -6.23 -4.34
C PRO A 512 -13.73 -7.20 -3.57
N THR A 513 -14.83 -6.69 -3.00
CA THR A 513 -15.80 -7.53 -2.26
C THR A 513 -16.79 -8.25 -3.18
N PHE A 514 -16.99 -7.73 -4.40
CA PHE A 514 -18.02 -8.16 -5.37
C PHE A 514 -19.48 -8.07 -4.86
N GLU A 515 -19.73 -7.44 -3.71
CA GLU A 515 -21.08 -7.36 -3.11
C GLU A 515 -22.05 -6.53 -3.96
N ALA A 516 -21.54 -5.57 -4.72
CA ALA A 516 -22.34 -4.76 -5.64
C ALA A 516 -22.78 -5.50 -6.93
N CYS A 517 -22.41 -6.77 -7.09
CA CYS A 517 -22.77 -7.57 -8.26
C CYS A 517 -24.17 -8.16 -8.15
N ASN A 518 -25.00 -7.88 -9.15
CA ASN A 518 -26.39 -8.36 -9.22
C ASN A 518 -26.58 -9.51 -10.22
N GLU A 519 -25.52 -9.94 -10.91
CA GLU A 519 -25.54 -10.99 -11.92
C GLU A 519 -24.23 -11.80 -11.92
N ASP A 520 -24.28 -13.02 -12.46
CA ASP A 520 -23.16 -13.98 -12.41
C ASP A 520 -21.91 -13.45 -13.11
N ARG A 521 -22.05 -12.82 -14.28
CA ARG A 521 -20.94 -12.30 -15.09
C ARG A 521 -20.16 -11.19 -14.39
N CYS A 522 -20.79 -10.48 -13.46
CA CYS A 522 -20.16 -9.46 -12.64
C CYS A 522 -19.20 -10.07 -11.60
N HIS A 523 -19.40 -11.33 -11.21
CA HIS A 523 -18.52 -12.08 -10.29
C HIS A 523 -17.33 -12.73 -10.99
N THR A 524 -16.73 -12.00 -11.93
CA THR A 524 -15.52 -12.38 -12.65
C THR A 524 -14.40 -11.43 -12.28
N SER A 525 -13.17 -11.93 -12.20
CA SER A 525 -11.98 -11.18 -11.79
C SER A 525 -11.82 -9.88 -12.57
N TRP A 526 -11.41 -8.81 -11.89
CA TRP A 526 -11.02 -7.58 -12.57
C TRP A 526 -9.71 -7.79 -13.35
N ALA A 527 -9.64 -7.29 -14.58
CA ALA A 527 -8.39 -7.23 -15.32
C ALA A 527 -7.47 -6.17 -14.72
N VAL A 528 -7.98 -4.95 -14.51
CA VAL A 528 -7.24 -3.82 -13.92
C VAL A 528 -8.15 -3.08 -12.96
N ARG A 529 -7.62 -2.67 -11.81
CA ARG A 529 -8.27 -1.72 -10.91
C ARG A 529 -7.29 -0.61 -10.54
N ILE A 530 -7.71 0.63 -10.65
CA ILE A 530 -6.93 1.81 -10.24
C ILE A 530 -7.73 2.57 -9.18
N LEU A 531 -7.24 2.52 -7.94
CA LEU A 531 -7.92 3.06 -6.76
C LEU A 531 -6.99 4.04 -6.04
N ASP A 532 -7.49 5.25 -5.75
CA ASP A 532 -6.75 6.26 -4.99
C ASP A 532 -5.33 6.56 -5.54
N SER A 533 -5.11 6.39 -6.84
CA SER A 533 -3.78 6.41 -7.44
C SER A 533 -3.59 7.62 -8.34
N THR A 534 -2.33 8.01 -8.56
CA THR A 534 -1.97 9.19 -9.36
C THR A 534 -0.78 8.96 -10.29
N ALA A 535 -0.73 9.67 -11.42
CA ALA A 535 0.33 9.53 -12.41
C ALA A 535 0.52 8.07 -12.86
N VAL A 536 -0.56 7.47 -13.36
CA VAL A 536 -0.58 6.10 -13.88
C VAL A 536 -0.71 6.14 -15.39
N TYR A 537 0.32 5.64 -16.08
CA TYR A 537 0.43 5.65 -17.53
C TYR A 537 0.44 4.22 -18.05
N ILE A 538 -0.62 3.86 -18.77
CA ILE A 538 -0.76 2.57 -19.44
C ILE A 538 -0.55 2.79 -20.93
N LEU A 539 0.52 2.20 -21.48
CA LEU A 539 0.85 2.22 -22.89
C LEU A 539 0.61 0.83 -23.48
N GLY A 540 -0.62 0.62 -23.95
CA GLY A 540 -1.07 -0.66 -24.48
C GLY A 540 -1.58 -1.58 -23.39
N SER A 541 -2.75 -2.16 -23.61
CA SER A 541 -3.30 -3.21 -22.74
C SER A 541 -4.16 -4.18 -23.52
N GLY A 542 -4.00 -5.47 -23.22
CA GLY A 542 -4.80 -6.57 -23.79
C GLY A 542 -5.53 -7.31 -22.68
N LEU A 543 -6.83 -7.03 -22.51
CA LEU A 543 -7.61 -7.55 -21.37
C LEU A 543 -8.68 -8.52 -21.86
N TYR A 544 -8.54 -9.82 -21.56
CA TYR A 544 -9.35 -10.85 -22.23
C TYR A 544 -10.24 -11.64 -21.27
N SER A 545 -11.48 -11.88 -21.70
CA SER A 545 -12.39 -12.82 -21.04
C SER A 545 -12.89 -13.83 -22.06
N TRP A 546 -12.39 -15.07 -21.97
CA TRP A 546 -12.62 -16.08 -23.00
C TRP A 546 -13.79 -17.02 -22.73
N PHE A 547 -14.17 -17.14 -21.46
CA PHE A 547 -15.04 -18.20 -21.00
C PHE A 547 -16.10 -17.69 -20.04
N TYR A 548 -17.21 -18.41 -20.02
CA TYR A 548 -18.17 -18.41 -18.95
C TYR A 548 -18.32 -19.86 -18.47
N ASN A 549 -17.67 -20.21 -17.35
CA ASN A 549 -17.63 -21.58 -16.83
C ASN A 549 -17.14 -22.60 -17.90
N TYR A 550 -15.95 -22.37 -18.45
CA TYR A 550 -15.33 -23.15 -19.54
C TYR A 550 -16.10 -23.19 -20.88
N ASN A 551 -17.25 -22.53 -21.01
CA ASN A 551 -17.96 -22.39 -22.28
C ASN A 551 -17.56 -21.08 -22.98
N GLN A 552 -17.36 -21.13 -24.30
CA GLN A 552 -17.00 -20.00 -25.15
C GLN A 552 -18.19 -19.43 -25.95
N ASP A 553 -19.42 -19.91 -25.75
CA ASP A 553 -20.61 -19.41 -26.45
C ASP A 553 -20.78 -17.88 -26.28
N CYS A 554 -20.33 -17.34 -25.14
CA CYS A 554 -20.32 -15.91 -24.84
C CYS A 554 -19.44 -15.06 -25.77
N LEU A 555 -18.50 -15.67 -26.50
CA LEU A 555 -17.70 -14.96 -27.51
C LEU A 555 -18.55 -14.55 -28.72
N ASN A 556 -19.64 -15.26 -29.02
CA ASN A 556 -20.55 -14.88 -30.12
C ASN A 556 -21.35 -13.61 -29.80
N THR A 557 -21.52 -13.33 -28.52
CA THR A 557 -22.28 -12.20 -27.97
C THR A 557 -21.39 -11.14 -27.34
N GLU A 558 -20.06 -11.37 -27.32
CA GLU A 558 -19.05 -10.50 -26.70
C GLU A 558 -19.35 -10.16 -25.23
N ASP A 559 -19.91 -11.10 -24.48
CA ASP A 559 -20.47 -10.87 -23.14
C ASP A 559 -19.97 -11.85 -22.08
N CYS A 560 -18.76 -12.40 -22.21
CA CYS A 560 -18.23 -13.38 -21.24
C CYS A 560 -18.19 -12.81 -19.81
N GLN A 561 -17.84 -11.52 -19.68
CA GLN A 561 -17.73 -10.80 -18.42
C GLN A 561 -18.37 -9.41 -18.51
N THR A 562 -18.98 -8.94 -17.42
CA THR A 562 -19.68 -7.64 -17.42
C THR A 562 -18.69 -6.47 -17.46
N ARG A 563 -17.64 -6.51 -16.63
CA ARG A 563 -16.75 -5.36 -16.39
C ARG A 563 -15.34 -5.83 -16.06
N GLY A 564 -14.32 -5.18 -16.63
CA GLY A 564 -12.92 -5.62 -16.55
C GLY A 564 -11.92 -4.59 -16.02
N PHE A 565 -12.16 -3.30 -16.25
CA PHE A 565 -11.25 -2.23 -15.82
C PHE A 565 -12.01 -1.26 -14.91
N GLU A 566 -11.68 -1.23 -13.62
CA GLU A 566 -12.24 -0.27 -12.67
C GLU A 566 -11.31 0.93 -12.44
N VAL A 567 -11.92 2.12 -12.31
CA VAL A 567 -11.23 3.33 -11.86
C VAL A 567 -12.05 3.99 -10.76
N GLU A 568 -11.41 4.32 -9.64
CA GLU A 568 -12.03 4.96 -8.48
C GLU A 568 -11.07 5.97 -7.84
N GLU A 569 -11.56 7.17 -7.54
CA GLU A 569 -10.87 8.25 -6.83
C GLU A 569 -9.42 8.50 -7.29
N SER A 570 -9.17 8.46 -8.60
CA SER A 570 -7.82 8.50 -9.17
C SER A 570 -7.68 9.59 -10.24
N TYR A 571 -6.52 10.23 -10.37
CA TYR A 571 -6.29 11.34 -11.31
C TYR A 571 -4.89 11.30 -11.95
N ASP A 572 -4.66 12.06 -13.01
CA ASP A 572 -3.47 11.92 -13.87
C ASP A 572 -3.34 10.50 -14.44
N LEU A 573 -4.43 10.05 -15.05
CA LEU A 573 -4.57 8.72 -15.66
C LEU A 573 -4.53 8.84 -17.18
N TRP A 574 -3.61 8.09 -17.78
CA TRP A 574 -3.40 8.08 -19.22
C TRP A 574 -3.38 6.65 -19.72
N VAL A 575 -4.46 6.22 -20.36
CA VAL A 575 -4.59 4.87 -20.89
C VAL A 575 -4.62 4.95 -22.40
N TYR A 576 -3.54 4.53 -23.05
CA TYR A 576 -3.40 4.50 -24.49
C TYR A 576 -3.48 3.06 -25.01
N ASN A 577 -4.09 2.86 -26.19
CA ASN A 577 -4.39 1.57 -26.80
C ASN A 577 -4.92 0.51 -25.82
N LEU A 578 -6.15 0.75 -25.34
CA LEU A 578 -6.88 -0.23 -24.53
C LEU A 578 -7.64 -1.19 -25.44
N CYS A 579 -7.31 -2.47 -25.36
CA CYS A 579 -7.99 -3.56 -26.06
C CYS A 579 -8.65 -4.52 -25.08
N THR A 580 -9.89 -4.91 -25.37
CA THR A 580 -10.64 -5.89 -24.57
C THR A 580 -11.29 -6.96 -25.44
N LYS A 581 -11.44 -8.17 -24.89
CA LYS A 581 -12.21 -9.26 -25.53
C LYS A 581 -13.37 -9.71 -24.65
N ALA A 582 -14.59 -9.64 -25.20
CA ALA A 582 -15.84 -10.12 -24.58
C ALA A 582 -16.07 -9.63 -23.14
N ILE A 583 -15.69 -8.38 -22.89
CA ILE A 583 -15.98 -7.63 -21.66
C ILE A 583 -16.96 -6.52 -22.05
N ILE A 584 -18.17 -6.51 -21.48
CA ILE A 584 -19.23 -5.57 -21.88
C ILE A 584 -18.80 -4.12 -21.63
N GLU A 585 -18.26 -3.85 -20.44
CA GLU A 585 -17.72 -2.55 -20.02
C GLU A 585 -16.18 -2.59 -20.06
N MET A 586 -15.60 -1.96 -21.08
CA MET A 586 -14.15 -1.87 -21.24
C MET A 586 -13.50 -1.13 -20.09
N VAL A 587 -14.16 -0.05 -19.64
CA VAL A 587 -13.79 0.76 -18.48
C VAL A 587 -15.06 1.09 -17.71
N SER A 588 -15.04 0.85 -16.41
CA SER A 588 -16.15 1.07 -15.47
C SER A 588 -15.71 2.02 -14.36
N PRO A 589 -15.64 3.35 -14.61
CA PRO A 589 -15.30 4.29 -13.57
C PRO A 589 -16.46 4.41 -12.58
N ARG A 590 -16.16 4.47 -11.28
CA ARG A 590 -17.16 4.63 -10.21
C ARG A 590 -18.08 5.84 -10.47
N ASN A 591 -19.38 5.67 -10.22
CA ASN A 591 -20.40 6.73 -10.30
C ASN A 591 -20.38 7.53 -11.62
N SER A 592 -19.89 6.92 -12.69
CA SER A 592 -19.71 7.52 -14.01
C SER A 592 -20.29 6.59 -15.08
N THR A 593 -20.36 7.07 -16.33
CA THR A 593 -20.84 6.23 -17.43
C THR A 593 -19.74 5.27 -17.89
N PRO A 594 -20.00 3.95 -17.96
CA PRO A 594 -19.02 3.00 -18.48
C PRO A 594 -18.69 3.25 -19.95
N THR A 595 -17.46 2.93 -20.34
CA THR A 595 -17.07 2.81 -21.75
C THR A 595 -17.43 1.41 -22.24
N TYR A 596 -18.41 1.30 -23.14
CA TYR A 596 -18.90 0.00 -23.60
C TYR A 596 -18.10 -0.54 -24.79
N ALA A 597 -17.84 -1.85 -24.78
CA ALA A 597 -17.11 -2.53 -25.85
C ALA A 597 -17.86 -2.51 -27.19
N ARG A 598 -19.20 -2.60 -27.15
CA ARG A 598 -20.06 -2.60 -28.34
C ARG A 598 -19.89 -1.35 -29.23
N ASP A 599 -19.49 -0.23 -28.63
CA ASP A 599 -19.33 1.05 -29.31
C ASP A 599 -17.91 1.23 -29.88
N ASN A 600 -16.99 0.30 -29.57
CA ASN A 600 -15.57 0.39 -29.87
C ASN A 600 -15.03 -0.89 -30.55
N VAL A 601 -15.91 -1.65 -31.21
CA VAL A 601 -15.53 -2.88 -31.93
C VAL A 601 -14.59 -2.56 -33.07
N ASN A 602 -13.43 -3.22 -33.07
CA ASN A 602 -12.37 -3.05 -34.05
C ASN A 602 -11.74 -4.41 -34.37
N GLY A 603 -12.14 -4.97 -35.52
CA GLY A 603 -11.74 -6.31 -35.93
C GLY A 603 -12.29 -7.39 -34.98
N PHE A 604 -11.40 -8.17 -34.38
CA PHE A 604 -11.75 -9.29 -33.49
C PHE A 604 -12.02 -8.85 -32.04
N LEU A 605 -11.55 -7.67 -31.66
CA LEU A 605 -11.63 -7.12 -30.30
C LEU A 605 -12.44 -5.84 -30.28
N SER A 606 -12.65 -5.28 -29.09
CA SER A 606 -12.95 -3.86 -28.95
C SER A 606 -11.68 -3.11 -28.54
N SER A 607 -11.40 -1.98 -29.19
CA SER A 607 -10.20 -1.19 -28.93
C SER A 607 -10.47 0.31 -28.98
N ILE A 608 -9.79 1.07 -28.13
CA ILE A 608 -9.75 2.53 -28.19
C ILE A 608 -8.29 3.01 -28.24
N LEU A 609 -8.04 4.09 -28.97
CA LEU A 609 -6.73 4.76 -29.04
C LEU A 609 -6.35 5.34 -27.68
N ALA A 610 -7.31 5.95 -26.99
CA ALA A 610 -7.06 6.52 -25.68
C ALA A 610 -8.32 6.62 -24.82
N TRP A 611 -8.15 6.46 -23.51
CA TRP A 611 -9.10 6.85 -22.48
C TRP A 611 -8.44 7.92 -21.60
N LEU A 612 -8.95 9.16 -21.69
CA LEU A 612 -8.26 10.36 -21.23
C LEU A 612 -9.13 11.20 -20.31
N GLN A 613 -8.91 11.17 -19.00
CA GLN A 613 -9.61 12.07 -18.08
C GLN A 613 -8.90 13.41 -17.89
N GLY A 614 -7.58 13.45 -18.12
CA GLY A 614 -6.74 14.63 -17.88
C GLY A 614 -5.84 14.46 -16.65
N SER A 615 -5.01 15.48 -16.39
CA SER A 615 -3.98 15.44 -15.33
C SER A 615 -4.46 15.89 -13.95
N LYS A 616 -5.64 16.49 -13.84
CA LYS A 616 -6.16 17.05 -12.58
C LYS A 616 -7.54 16.53 -12.20
N GLU A 617 -8.24 15.99 -13.18
CA GLU A 617 -9.60 15.52 -13.06
C GLU A 617 -9.60 14.13 -12.42
N VAL A 618 -10.32 14.01 -11.31
CA VAL A 618 -10.53 12.72 -10.65
C VAL A 618 -11.55 11.90 -11.45
N SER A 619 -11.11 10.74 -11.92
CA SER A 619 -11.93 9.68 -12.48
C SER A 619 -12.53 8.82 -11.38
N GLY A 620 -13.78 8.39 -11.57
CA GLY A 620 -14.40 7.44 -10.65
C GLY A 620 -14.64 8.03 -9.26
N LYS A 621 -15.14 9.26 -9.18
CA LYS A 621 -15.36 9.94 -7.90
C LYS A 621 -16.30 9.14 -7.01
N ARG A 622 -15.93 8.97 -5.75
CA ARG A 622 -16.83 8.41 -4.74
C ARG A 622 -17.91 9.40 -4.37
N ASP A 623 -19.00 8.88 -3.79
CA ASP A 623 -20.02 9.72 -3.16
C ASP A 623 -19.48 10.38 -1.87
N PHE A 624 -18.55 9.70 -1.18
CA PHE A 624 -17.88 10.16 0.03
C PHE A 624 -16.38 9.91 -0.06
N THR A 625 -15.57 10.87 0.39
CA THR A 625 -14.11 10.72 0.48
C THR A 625 -13.69 9.56 1.39
N GLY A 626 -14.54 9.21 2.37
CA GLY A 626 -14.24 8.25 3.43
C GLY A 626 -13.18 8.76 4.40
N PHE A 627 -13.03 8.09 5.54
CA PHE A 627 -12.04 8.41 6.56
C PHE A 627 -11.24 7.17 6.99
N LEU A 628 -10.12 7.39 7.66
CA LEU A 628 -9.30 6.33 8.27
C LEU A 628 -9.51 6.35 9.78
N VAL A 629 -9.70 5.18 10.40
CA VAL A 629 -9.77 5.07 11.87
C VAL A 629 -8.39 5.34 12.49
N HIS A 630 -7.32 4.86 11.84
CA HIS A 630 -5.94 5.14 12.19
C HIS A 630 -5.19 5.70 10.98
N GLN A 631 -4.35 6.72 11.17
CA GLN A 631 -3.50 7.21 10.10
C GLN A 631 -2.32 6.26 9.85
N PRO A 632 -1.80 6.17 8.61
CA PRO A 632 -0.63 5.34 8.30
C PRO A 632 0.59 5.64 9.17
N ASP A 633 0.82 6.92 9.47
CA ASP A 633 1.96 7.35 10.30
C ASP A 633 1.81 6.89 11.76
N ASP A 634 0.59 6.93 12.31
CA ASP A 634 0.31 6.51 13.70
C ASP A 634 0.56 5.01 13.91
N VAL A 635 0.29 4.21 12.88
CA VAL A 635 0.47 2.75 12.95
C VAL A 635 1.86 2.30 12.50
N ALA A 636 2.68 3.21 11.96
CA ALA A 636 3.98 2.90 11.40
C ALA A 636 4.97 2.35 12.44
N GLU A 637 4.82 2.77 13.69
CA GLU A 637 5.69 2.37 14.81
C GLU A 637 5.10 1.25 15.67
N LEU A 638 3.84 0.86 15.42
CA LEU A 638 3.19 -0.21 16.19
C LEU A 638 3.84 -1.56 15.89
N ASP A 639 4.09 -2.33 16.96
CA ASP A 639 4.56 -3.71 16.90
C ASP A 639 3.40 -4.66 16.52
N VAL A 640 2.96 -4.53 15.27
CA VAL A 640 1.88 -5.33 14.67
C VAL A 640 2.35 -5.91 13.34
N SER A 641 1.70 -6.98 12.88
CA SER A 641 1.96 -7.53 11.55
C SER A 641 1.61 -6.53 10.44
N ASP A 642 2.24 -6.65 9.26
CA ASP A 642 1.93 -5.78 8.12
C ASP A 642 0.45 -5.90 7.69
N VAL A 643 -0.13 -7.10 7.79
CA VAL A 643 -1.56 -7.35 7.51
C VAL A 643 -2.44 -6.62 8.51
N CYS A 644 -2.09 -6.64 9.80
CA CYS A 644 -2.79 -5.86 10.82
C CYS A 644 -2.66 -4.37 10.56
N ARG A 645 -1.47 -3.89 10.20
CA ARG A 645 -1.22 -2.49 9.86
C ARG A 645 -2.10 -2.02 8.70
N THR A 646 -2.13 -2.80 7.62
CA THR A 646 -3.02 -2.55 6.47
C THR A 646 -4.49 -2.51 6.90
N ALA A 647 -4.94 -3.46 7.71
CA ALA A 647 -6.30 -3.51 8.23
C ALA A 647 -6.66 -2.25 9.06
N LEU A 648 -5.78 -1.81 9.96
CA LEU A 648 -5.99 -0.61 10.79
C LEU A 648 -6.15 0.65 9.93
N THR A 649 -5.40 0.74 8.84
CA THR A 649 -5.42 1.87 7.89
C THR A 649 -6.45 1.72 6.77
N GLN A 650 -7.31 0.71 6.82
CA GLN A 650 -8.34 0.53 5.80
C GLN A 650 -9.34 1.68 5.86
N ARG A 651 -9.72 2.20 4.68
CA ARG A 651 -10.66 3.32 4.57
C ARG A 651 -12.09 2.87 4.87
N VAL A 652 -12.75 3.63 5.72
CA VAL A 652 -14.19 3.53 5.96
C VAL A 652 -14.90 4.47 4.99
N LEU A 653 -15.71 3.91 4.08
CA LEU A 653 -16.46 4.65 3.06
C LEU A 653 -17.76 5.22 3.65
N CYS A 654 -17.61 6.26 4.47
CA CYS A 654 -18.70 7.00 5.11
C CYS A 654 -18.36 8.49 5.18
N ASP A 655 -19.38 9.35 5.29
CA ASP A 655 -19.18 10.76 5.59
C ASP A 655 -18.56 10.93 6.98
N SER A 656 -17.64 11.88 7.13
CA SER A 656 -17.02 12.21 8.42
C SER A 656 -17.96 12.96 9.35
N GLU A 657 -18.93 13.68 8.80
CA GLU A 657 -20.05 14.27 9.54
C GLU A 657 -21.22 13.29 9.44
N VAL A 658 -21.44 12.50 10.49
CA VAL A 658 -22.53 11.51 10.56
C VAL A 658 -23.91 12.19 10.70
N ASP A 659 -24.09 13.38 10.11
CA ASP A 659 -25.30 14.20 10.18
C ASP A 659 -26.29 13.83 9.06
N THR A 660 -25.88 13.08 8.04
CA THR A 660 -26.79 12.47 7.06
C THR A 660 -26.44 11.01 6.79
N PHE A 661 -27.20 10.11 7.44
CA PHE A 661 -26.98 8.66 7.36
C PHE A 661 -27.25 8.13 5.95
N ALA A 662 -26.19 7.83 5.20
CA ALA A 662 -26.28 7.11 3.94
C ALA A 662 -26.29 5.59 4.16
N ASP A 663 -27.08 4.86 3.36
CA ASP A 663 -27.37 3.41 3.44
C ASP A 663 -26.15 2.46 3.42
N ARG A 664 -24.90 2.95 3.25
CA ARG A 664 -23.69 2.11 3.10
C ARG A 664 -22.63 2.26 4.20
N CYS A 665 -22.82 3.18 5.15
CA CYS A 665 -21.82 3.46 6.19
C CYS A 665 -21.63 2.27 7.16
N GLY A 666 -22.73 1.64 7.59
CA GLY A 666 -22.68 0.50 8.51
C GLY A 666 -21.99 -0.74 7.95
N GLU A 667 -22.10 -0.96 6.64
CA GLU A 667 -21.41 -2.07 5.97
C GLU A 667 -19.90 -1.86 5.94
N SER A 668 -19.45 -0.64 5.62
CA SER A 668 -18.03 -0.31 5.60
C SER A 668 -17.40 -0.34 7.00
N LEU A 669 -18.11 0.16 8.03
CA LEU A 669 -17.66 0.09 9.43
C LEU A 669 -17.56 -1.36 9.92
N ARG A 670 -18.58 -2.18 9.65
CA ARG A 670 -18.57 -3.61 9.97
C ARG A 670 -17.43 -4.33 9.26
N SER A 671 -17.17 -4.00 8.00
CA SER A 671 -16.07 -4.58 7.23
C SER A 671 -14.73 -4.26 7.88
N TRP A 672 -14.45 -2.98 8.15
CA TRP A 672 -13.24 -2.55 8.88
C TRP A 672 -13.09 -3.31 10.20
N PHE A 673 -14.14 -3.36 11.02
CA PHE A 673 -14.12 -4.02 12.33
C PHE A 673 -13.74 -5.50 12.23
N ASN A 674 -14.40 -6.25 11.34
CA ASN A 674 -14.15 -7.68 11.17
C ASN A 674 -12.74 -7.97 10.66
N VAL A 675 -12.23 -7.12 9.78
CA VAL A 675 -10.89 -7.25 9.20
C VAL A 675 -9.84 -6.97 10.26
N VAL A 676 -9.96 -5.89 11.03
CA VAL A 676 -9.03 -5.61 12.15
C VAL A 676 -9.07 -6.73 13.19
N ALA A 677 -10.26 -7.23 13.55
CA ALA A 677 -10.40 -8.36 14.48
C ALA A 677 -9.65 -9.62 14.03
N THR A 678 -9.63 -9.88 12.73
CA THR A 678 -8.97 -11.06 12.16
C THR A 678 -7.47 -10.83 11.95
N ALA A 679 -7.10 -9.71 11.32
CA ALA A 679 -5.73 -9.38 10.96
C ALA A 679 -4.84 -9.05 12.17
N CYS A 680 -5.43 -8.46 13.21
CA CYS A 680 -4.75 -8.04 14.42
C CYS A 680 -4.98 -8.99 15.61
N GLU A 681 -5.43 -10.22 15.35
CA GLU A 681 -5.62 -11.24 16.39
C GLU A 681 -4.34 -11.42 17.23
N GLY A 682 -4.45 -11.26 18.55
CA GLY A 682 -3.35 -11.42 19.50
C GLY A 682 -2.49 -10.17 19.74
N TYR A 683 -2.75 -9.06 19.04
CA TYR A 683 -2.12 -7.78 19.30
C TYR A 683 -2.96 -6.91 20.24
N THR A 684 -2.31 -5.95 20.91
CA THR A 684 -2.97 -4.90 21.69
C THR A 684 -2.41 -3.55 21.27
N ILE A 685 -3.27 -2.53 21.19
CA ILE A 685 -2.87 -1.15 20.89
C ILE A 685 -3.23 -0.30 22.10
N GLY A 686 -2.23 0.33 22.72
CA GLY A 686 -2.44 1.12 23.95
C GLY A 686 -3.03 0.30 25.11
N GLY A 687 -2.74 -1.01 25.16
CA GLY A 687 -3.28 -1.92 26.18
C GLY A 687 -4.73 -2.36 25.94
N ALA A 688 -5.36 -2.03 24.82
CA ALA A 688 -6.71 -2.49 24.47
C ALA A 688 -6.72 -3.37 23.22
N VAL A 689 -7.88 -4.01 22.95
CA VAL A 689 -8.07 -4.71 21.68
C VAL A 689 -7.97 -3.74 20.48
N PRO A 690 -7.37 -4.14 19.35
CA PRO A 690 -7.14 -3.26 18.20
C PRO A 690 -8.41 -2.64 17.58
N MET A 691 -9.56 -3.27 17.78
CA MET A 691 -10.85 -2.84 17.23
C MET A 691 -11.54 -1.77 18.07
N LEU A 692 -11.01 -1.39 19.24
CA LEU A 692 -11.71 -0.55 20.21
C LEU A 692 -12.31 0.72 19.57
N LEU A 693 -11.49 1.50 18.85
CA LEU A 693 -11.94 2.77 18.26
C LEU A 693 -13.03 2.56 17.19
N GLY A 694 -12.78 1.74 16.18
CA GLY A 694 -13.78 1.49 15.13
C GLY A 694 -14.99 0.69 15.63
N GLY A 695 -14.83 -0.12 16.68
CA GLY A 695 -15.91 -0.80 17.37
C GLY A 695 -16.84 0.18 18.09
N ASN A 696 -16.29 1.20 18.76
CA ASN A 696 -17.07 2.28 19.37
C ASN A 696 -17.88 3.03 18.30
N MET A 697 -17.25 3.35 17.18
CA MET A 697 -17.91 3.99 16.04
C MET A 697 -19.04 3.12 15.48
N TRP A 698 -18.81 1.82 15.32
CA TRP A 698 -19.80 0.89 14.79
C TRP A 698 -20.96 0.65 15.76
N ALA A 699 -20.70 0.58 17.06
CA ALA A 699 -21.74 0.50 18.09
C ALA A 699 -22.61 1.77 18.11
N GLY A 700 -21.99 2.95 18.08
CA GLY A 700 -22.71 4.23 17.98
C GLY A 700 -23.53 4.36 16.70
N TYR A 701 -23.01 3.86 15.57
CA TYR A 701 -23.76 3.80 14.31
C TYR A 701 -25.01 2.91 14.44
N ASN A 702 -24.87 1.70 14.99
CA ASN A 702 -26.01 0.78 15.16
C ASN A 702 -27.08 1.35 16.11
N GLU A 703 -26.66 2.08 17.15
CA GLU A 703 -27.57 2.80 18.05
C GLU A 703 -28.34 3.89 17.30
N THR A 704 -27.65 4.68 16.48
CA THR A 704 -28.23 5.84 15.80
C THR A 704 -29.12 5.46 14.62
N CYS A 705 -28.77 4.39 13.91
CA CYS A 705 -29.56 3.86 12.80
C CYS A 705 -30.70 2.92 13.23
N LEU A 706 -30.96 2.78 14.53
CA LEU A 706 -32.09 2.01 15.02
C LEU A 706 -33.42 2.65 14.55
N MET A 707 -34.27 1.88 13.86
CA MET A 707 -35.61 2.32 13.44
C MET A 707 -36.72 1.59 14.18
N ASN A 708 -37.86 2.26 14.33
CA ASN A 708 -39.12 1.65 14.77
C ASN A 708 -39.81 0.87 13.64
N GLU A 709 -40.93 0.22 13.93
CA GLU A 709 -41.70 -0.58 12.95
C GLU A 709 -42.32 0.27 11.82
N SER A 710 -42.44 1.58 12.03
CA SER A 710 -42.95 2.54 11.06
C SER A 710 -41.86 3.12 10.15
N GLY A 711 -40.58 2.77 10.38
CA GLY A 711 -39.42 3.28 9.63
C GLY A 711 -38.89 4.63 10.11
N GLU A 712 -39.28 5.10 11.29
CA GLU A 712 -38.72 6.32 11.89
C GLU A 712 -37.49 5.98 12.73
N TYR A 713 -36.45 6.83 12.69
CA TYR A 713 -35.27 6.67 13.54
C TYR A 713 -35.63 6.85 15.02
N CYS A 714 -35.15 5.94 15.85
CA CYS A 714 -35.50 5.91 17.25
C CYS A 714 -34.93 7.08 18.04
N ASN A 715 -33.79 7.63 17.64
CA ASN A 715 -33.27 8.85 18.26
C ASN A 715 -34.16 10.06 17.97
N ASP A 716 -34.75 10.20 16.77
CA ASP A 716 -35.71 11.27 16.46
C ASP A 716 -37.04 11.14 17.23
N VAL A 717 -37.38 9.91 17.62
CA VAL A 717 -38.55 9.62 18.47
C VAL A 717 -38.23 9.99 19.92
N ILE A 718 -37.06 9.59 20.42
CA ILE A 718 -36.60 9.84 21.79
C ILE A 718 -36.33 11.33 22.03
N ASP A 719 -35.82 12.07 21.05
CA ASP A 719 -35.56 13.52 21.17
C ASP A 719 -36.84 14.33 21.44
N LYS A 720 -38.01 13.77 21.08
CA LYS A 720 -39.33 14.36 21.34
C LYS A 720 -39.89 14.00 22.72
N PHE A 721 -39.19 13.19 23.51
CA PHE A 721 -39.65 12.77 24.83
C PHE A 721 -39.68 13.94 25.81
N THR A 722 -40.48 13.78 26.85
CA THR A 722 -40.63 14.78 27.89
C THR A 722 -39.30 14.94 28.66
N LEU A 723 -38.75 16.15 28.66
CA LEU A 723 -37.52 16.45 29.38
C LEU A 723 -37.72 16.29 30.90
N VAL A 724 -37.07 15.30 31.51
CA VAL A 724 -37.17 14.98 32.94
C VAL A 724 -35.79 14.95 33.60
N SER A 725 -35.76 15.02 34.94
CA SER A 725 -34.50 15.03 35.73
C SER A 725 -33.84 13.65 35.89
N GLY A 726 -34.47 12.59 35.38
CA GLY A 726 -33.95 11.22 35.44
C GLY A 726 -35.00 10.21 34.97
N TYR A 727 -34.54 9.03 34.56
CA TYR A 727 -35.36 7.98 33.94
C TYR A 727 -36.54 7.51 34.81
N THR A 728 -36.42 7.57 36.14
CA THR A 728 -37.51 7.23 37.07
C THR A 728 -38.74 8.14 36.99
N LYS A 729 -38.59 9.35 36.41
CA LYS A 729 -39.67 10.33 36.24
C LYS A 729 -40.21 10.39 34.81
N MET A 730 -39.68 9.58 33.90
CA MET A 730 -40.11 9.53 32.51
C MET A 730 -41.57 9.02 32.42
N PRO A 731 -42.43 9.62 31.56
CA PRO A 731 -43.75 9.08 31.29
C PRO A 731 -43.70 7.61 30.90
N GLN A 732 -44.60 6.80 31.46
CA GLN A 732 -44.59 5.35 31.24
C GLN A 732 -44.69 4.97 29.75
N GLU A 733 -45.41 5.76 28.95
CA GLU A 733 -45.55 5.53 27.50
C GLU A 733 -44.26 5.78 26.71
N GLU A 734 -43.44 6.74 27.15
CA GLU A 734 -42.13 7.06 26.55
C GLU A 734 -41.06 6.05 26.99
N MET A 735 -41.03 5.74 28.30
CA MET A 735 -40.12 4.76 28.90
C MET A 735 -40.34 3.35 28.31
N CYS A 736 -41.60 2.95 28.15
CA CYS A 736 -41.96 1.66 27.57
C CYS A 736 -42.09 1.69 26.04
N SER A 737 -41.62 2.76 25.39
CA SER A 737 -41.61 2.81 23.94
C SER A 737 -40.60 1.80 23.37
N THR A 738 -40.96 1.22 22.22
CA THR A 738 -40.09 0.27 21.52
C THR A 738 -38.71 0.87 21.22
N CYS A 739 -38.64 2.17 20.93
CA CYS A 739 -37.37 2.84 20.63
C CYS A 739 -36.45 2.94 21.85
N TYR A 740 -36.97 3.34 23.00
CA TYR A 740 -36.17 3.49 24.21
C TYR A 740 -35.62 2.14 24.68
N ILE A 741 -36.50 1.13 24.74
CA ILE A 741 -36.14 -0.23 25.16
C ILE A 741 -35.11 -0.84 24.21
N LYS A 742 -35.32 -0.75 22.88
CA LYS A 742 -34.38 -1.34 21.91
C LYS A 742 -33.03 -0.62 21.91
N ARG A 743 -33.00 0.70 22.14
CA ARG A 743 -31.76 1.47 22.23
C ARG A 743 -30.91 0.97 23.40
N LEU A 744 -31.47 0.91 24.60
CA LEU A 744 -30.77 0.40 25.79
C LEU A 744 -30.35 -1.06 25.62
N ALA A 745 -31.19 -1.90 25.00
CA ALA A 745 -30.84 -3.30 24.72
C ALA A 745 -29.69 -3.44 23.71
N ILE A 746 -29.61 -2.58 22.68
CA ILE A 746 -28.50 -2.58 21.72
C ILE A 746 -27.20 -2.11 22.39
N MET A 747 -27.27 -1.10 23.26
CA MET A 747 -26.12 -0.66 24.06
C MET A 747 -25.62 -1.83 24.93
N GLN A 748 -26.51 -2.48 25.69
CA GLN A 748 -26.19 -3.62 26.54
C GLN A 748 -25.58 -4.80 25.75
N ALA A 749 -26.01 -5.03 24.51
CA ALA A 749 -25.53 -6.14 23.70
C ALA A 749 -24.08 -5.98 23.20
N SER A 750 -23.49 -4.77 23.29
CA SER A 750 -22.17 -4.47 22.72
C SER A 750 -21.18 -4.01 23.80
N PRO A 751 -20.01 -4.67 23.94
CA PRO A 751 -18.93 -4.18 24.82
C PRO A 751 -18.23 -2.93 24.29
N TYR A 752 -18.54 -2.51 23.06
CA TYR A 752 -18.04 -1.27 22.45
C TYR A 752 -19.00 -0.09 22.62
N SER A 753 -20.11 -0.27 23.34
CA SER A 753 -21.02 0.84 23.65
C SER A 753 -20.61 1.54 24.95
N ILE A 754 -21.23 2.67 25.24
CA ILE A 754 -21.05 3.40 26.51
C ILE A 754 -21.82 2.76 27.70
N TYR A 755 -22.38 1.57 27.52
CA TYR A 755 -23.21 0.90 28.53
C TYR A 755 -22.38 0.59 29.79
N ASN A 756 -22.83 1.10 30.93
CA ASN A 756 -22.15 1.04 32.21
C ASN A 756 -23.15 0.74 33.34
N GLU A 757 -22.68 0.73 34.59
CA GLU A 757 -23.49 0.43 35.79
C GLU A 757 -24.75 1.32 35.91
N ALA A 758 -24.67 2.58 35.48
CA ALA A 758 -25.83 3.48 35.50
C ALA A 758 -26.90 3.08 34.45
N TYR A 759 -26.48 2.64 33.26
CA TYR A 759 -27.40 2.12 32.24
C TYR A 759 -27.92 0.72 32.56
N GLU A 760 -27.19 -0.08 33.34
CA GLU A 760 -27.66 -1.34 33.93
C GLU A 760 -28.84 -1.08 34.87
N GLU A 761 -28.68 -0.19 35.85
CA GLU A 761 -29.76 0.21 36.76
C GLU A 761 -30.98 0.76 36.01
N GLU A 762 -30.73 1.58 34.98
CA GLU A 762 -31.78 2.13 34.14
C GLU A 762 -32.54 1.05 33.37
N LEU A 763 -31.84 0.11 32.73
CA LEU A 763 -32.48 -0.95 31.96
C LEU A 763 -33.28 -1.91 32.86
N GLU A 764 -32.77 -2.23 34.05
CA GLU A 764 -33.50 -2.99 35.07
C GLU A 764 -34.78 -2.30 35.52
N TYR A 765 -34.72 -0.99 35.73
CA TYR A 765 -35.89 -0.19 36.07
C TYR A 765 -36.91 -0.20 34.93
N VAL A 766 -36.48 0.04 33.69
CA VAL A 766 -37.34 0.01 32.49
C VAL A 766 -38.00 -1.36 32.34
N TYR A 767 -37.25 -2.45 32.45
CA TYR A 767 -37.80 -3.82 32.37
C TYR A 767 -38.85 -4.08 33.44
N THR A 768 -38.58 -3.64 34.67
CA THR A 768 -39.52 -3.80 35.79
C THR A 768 -40.82 -3.02 35.54
N GLN A 769 -40.73 -1.74 35.16
CA GLN A 769 -41.90 -0.87 34.98
C GLN A 769 -42.71 -1.18 33.71
N CYS A 770 -42.05 -1.75 32.69
CA CYS A 770 -42.67 -2.11 31.42
C CYS A 770 -43.09 -3.59 31.35
N GLY A 771 -42.83 -4.39 32.39
CA GLY A 771 -43.18 -5.81 32.45
C GLY A 771 -42.39 -6.69 31.47
N LEU A 772 -41.13 -6.33 31.23
CA LEU A 772 -40.19 -7.02 30.35
C LEU A 772 -39.12 -7.76 31.13
N THR A 773 -38.41 -8.68 30.47
CA THR A 773 -37.28 -9.43 31.02
C THR A 773 -36.21 -9.57 29.95
N GLY A 774 -34.94 -9.38 30.31
CA GLY A 774 -33.80 -9.49 29.39
C GLY A 774 -32.47 -9.37 30.13
N PRO A 775 -31.33 -9.48 29.43
CA PRO A 775 -30.01 -9.24 30.01
C PRO A 775 -29.80 -7.75 30.33
N THR A 776 -29.21 -7.47 31.50
CA THR A 776 -28.89 -6.11 31.97
C THR A 776 -27.43 -5.94 32.37
N ASN A 777 -26.69 -7.04 32.57
CA ASN A 777 -25.28 -7.01 32.97
C ASN A 777 -24.43 -6.16 32.02
N VAL A 778 -23.50 -5.39 32.61
CA VAL A 778 -22.45 -4.68 31.86
C VAL A 778 -21.57 -5.69 31.10
N PRO A 779 -21.34 -5.49 29.79
CA PRO A 779 -20.44 -6.34 29.01
C PRO A 779 -18.99 -6.34 29.53
N THR A 780 -18.24 -7.41 29.26
CA THR A 780 -16.84 -7.55 29.69
C THR A 780 -15.95 -6.44 29.12
N SER A 781 -15.05 -5.90 29.95
CA SER A 781 -14.06 -4.89 29.54
C SER A 781 -13.23 -5.35 28.35
N LEU A 782 -13.06 -4.45 27.38
CA LEU A 782 -12.21 -4.62 26.19
C LEU A 782 -10.74 -4.26 26.45
N ILE A 783 -10.44 -3.75 27.64
CA ILE A 783 -9.10 -3.55 28.17
C ILE A 783 -8.81 -4.79 29.03
N PRO A 784 -7.81 -5.63 28.70
CA PRO A 784 -7.39 -6.75 29.53
C PRO A 784 -7.12 -6.25 30.95
N GLU A 785 -7.56 -7.00 31.96
CA GLU A 785 -7.13 -6.77 33.34
C GLU A 785 -5.61 -6.79 33.36
N GLN A 786 -5.00 -5.65 33.68
CA GLN A 786 -3.58 -5.57 33.89
C GLN A 786 -3.28 -6.45 35.12
N GLU A 787 -2.45 -7.49 34.97
CA GLU A 787 -1.93 -8.18 36.15
C GLU A 787 -1.26 -7.13 37.03
N ASP A 788 -1.66 -7.09 38.30
CA ASP A 788 -1.07 -6.21 39.31
C ASP A 788 0.39 -6.61 39.53
N THR A 789 1.28 -6.10 38.67
CA THR A 789 2.73 -6.12 38.85
C THR A 789 3.18 -4.91 39.66
N SER A 790 2.30 -4.21 40.38
CA SER A 790 2.73 -3.08 41.20
C SER A 790 3.47 -3.60 42.43
N LEU A 791 4.66 -3.03 42.65
CA LEU A 791 5.57 -3.18 43.80
C LEU A 791 6.66 -4.26 43.71
N ASP A 792 7.55 -4.10 42.72
CA ASP A 792 8.98 -4.36 42.95
C ASP A 792 9.69 -3.00 43.13
N CYS A 793 10.08 -2.65 44.36
CA CYS A 793 10.87 -1.43 44.62
C CYS A 793 12.39 -1.66 44.47
N GLY A 794 12.80 -2.77 43.84
CA GLY A 794 14.19 -3.14 43.62
C GLY A 794 14.88 -3.69 44.86
N THR A 795 14.16 -3.82 45.99
CA THR A 795 14.63 -4.43 47.24
C THR A 795 13.48 -5.16 47.94
N ASP A 796 13.83 -6.14 48.79
CA ASP A 796 12.90 -6.78 49.73
C ASP A 796 12.73 -5.98 51.05
N GLU A 797 13.27 -4.76 51.12
CA GLU A 797 13.30 -3.98 52.36
C GLU A 797 12.04 -3.15 52.55
N TRP A 798 11.51 -3.20 53.77
CA TRP A 798 10.32 -2.47 54.18
C TRP A 798 10.58 -1.72 55.47
N TYR A 799 10.10 -0.48 55.53
CA TYR A 799 10.13 0.37 56.69
C TYR A 799 8.71 0.60 57.22
N THR A 800 8.55 0.82 58.52
CA THR A 800 7.28 1.20 59.11
C THR A 800 7.53 2.41 60.01
N THR A 801 6.84 3.51 59.72
CA THR A 801 7.04 4.78 60.43
C THR A 801 6.69 4.64 61.91
N SER A 802 7.56 5.15 62.78
CA SER A 802 7.47 4.89 64.23
C SER A 802 6.86 6.04 65.04
N ASP A 803 6.83 7.26 64.49
CA ASP A 803 6.55 8.51 65.23
C ASP A 803 5.68 9.48 64.38
N ALA A 804 4.88 10.34 65.03
CA ALA A 804 3.98 11.31 64.36
C ALA A 804 4.68 12.54 63.74
N GLY A 805 5.99 12.49 63.56
CA GLY A 805 6.81 13.58 63.03
C GLY A 805 7.87 13.15 62.02
N GLU A 806 7.82 11.91 61.53
CA GLU A 806 8.69 11.49 60.43
C GLU A 806 8.15 12.06 59.11
N THR A 807 9.01 12.74 58.34
CA THR A 807 8.71 13.23 56.99
C THR A 807 9.47 12.41 55.95
N CYS A 808 9.12 12.54 54.68
CA CYS A 808 9.88 11.89 53.60
C CYS A 808 11.37 12.24 53.65
N ASN A 809 11.72 13.49 53.97
CA ASN A 809 13.10 13.93 54.10
C ASN A 809 13.80 13.29 55.30
N SER A 810 13.12 13.16 56.45
CA SER A 810 13.74 12.51 57.62
C SER A 810 13.93 11.01 57.42
N VAL A 811 12.98 10.34 56.74
CA VAL A 811 13.09 8.91 56.40
C VAL A 811 14.18 8.72 55.34
N ALA A 812 14.19 9.56 54.30
CA ALA A 812 15.19 9.53 53.24
C ALA A 812 16.62 9.74 53.76
N LEU A 813 16.83 10.71 54.65
CA LEU A 813 18.13 10.92 55.32
C LEU A 813 18.52 9.76 56.23
N LYS A 814 17.57 9.19 56.98
CA LYS A 814 17.80 8.08 57.90
C LYS A 814 18.22 6.81 57.17
N HIS A 815 17.68 6.58 55.99
CA HIS A 815 17.91 5.39 55.19
C HIS A 815 18.84 5.62 54.00
N GLY A 816 19.44 6.81 53.89
CA GLY A 816 20.37 7.14 52.83
C GLY A 816 19.75 6.95 51.44
N ILE A 817 18.58 7.50 51.17
CA ILE A 817 17.90 7.45 49.86
C ILE A 817 17.47 8.85 49.45
N SER A 818 17.08 9.06 48.18
CA SER A 818 16.44 10.32 47.79
C SER A 818 14.98 10.35 48.22
N SER A 819 14.48 11.51 48.64
CA SER A 819 13.07 11.68 49.01
C SER A 819 12.13 11.37 47.84
N ALA A 820 12.56 11.70 46.61
CA ALA A 820 11.85 11.38 45.39
C ALA A 820 11.72 9.86 45.16
N SER A 821 12.81 9.10 45.34
CA SER A 821 12.77 7.64 45.17
C SER A 821 11.84 6.98 46.19
N LEU A 822 11.83 7.47 47.45
CA LEU A 822 10.95 6.99 48.50
C LEU A 822 9.47 7.26 48.16
N PHE A 823 9.18 8.46 47.64
CA PHE A 823 7.84 8.83 47.17
C PHE A 823 7.37 7.94 46.02
N ILE A 824 8.20 7.82 44.96
CA ILE A 824 7.88 7.07 43.75
C ILE A 824 7.57 5.60 44.07
N ALA A 825 8.36 4.97 44.94
CA ALA A 825 8.15 3.58 45.34
C ALA A 825 6.91 3.36 46.23
N ASN A 826 6.29 4.43 46.73
CA ASN A 826 5.20 4.38 47.71
C ASN A 826 4.03 5.30 47.37
N GLN A 827 3.80 5.59 46.08
CA GLN A 827 2.84 6.58 45.59
C GLN A 827 1.40 6.43 46.11
N TYR A 828 0.95 5.21 46.46
CA TYR A 828 -0.37 4.97 47.06
C TYR A 828 -0.42 5.15 48.59
N ARG A 829 0.73 5.34 49.23
CA ARG A 829 0.91 5.40 50.70
C ARG A 829 1.51 6.73 51.16
N LEU A 830 2.10 7.50 50.26
CA LEU A 830 2.65 8.84 50.49
C LEU A 830 1.99 9.83 49.51
N PRO A 831 1.05 10.68 49.95
CA PRO A 831 0.31 11.58 49.04
C PRO A 831 1.13 12.81 48.58
N ASN A 832 2.18 13.19 49.33
CA ASN A 832 3.23 14.13 48.92
C ASN A 832 4.47 13.94 49.81
N CYS A 833 5.59 14.55 49.44
CA CYS A 833 6.83 14.56 50.20
C CYS A 833 7.39 15.98 50.44
N SER A 834 6.50 16.96 50.60
CA SER A 834 6.91 18.35 50.88
C SER A 834 7.71 18.43 52.19
N VAL A 835 8.48 19.52 52.35
CA VAL A 835 9.51 19.64 53.41
C VAL A 835 8.97 19.42 54.83
N ASP A 836 7.70 19.76 55.06
CA ASP A 836 7.01 19.68 56.35
C ASP A 836 5.90 18.60 56.40
N ALA A 837 5.77 17.76 55.35
CA ALA A 837 4.74 16.72 55.30
C ALA A 837 5.07 15.54 56.22
N ASN A 838 4.31 15.41 57.31
CA ASN A 838 4.40 14.28 58.22
C ASN A 838 3.75 13.03 57.60
N ILE A 839 4.42 11.90 57.75
CA ILE A 839 3.92 10.58 57.38
C ILE A 839 3.18 10.01 58.60
N ASP A 840 1.97 9.48 58.37
CA ASP A 840 1.18 8.89 59.45
C ASP A 840 1.94 7.74 60.14
N PRO A 841 1.91 7.65 61.50
CA PRO A 841 2.53 6.55 62.23
C PRO A 841 1.98 5.19 61.83
N GLY A 842 2.85 4.20 61.66
CA GLY A 842 2.46 2.84 61.25
C GLY A 842 2.33 2.64 59.74
N THR A 843 2.64 3.65 58.93
CA THR A 843 2.64 3.54 57.47
C THR A 843 3.79 2.63 57.03
N LYS A 844 3.46 1.57 56.29
CA LYS A 844 4.44 0.60 55.77
C LYS A 844 4.95 1.05 54.39
N LEU A 845 6.23 1.39 54.30
CA LEU A 845 6.90 1.91 53.11
C LEU A 845 7.86 0.87 52.50
N CYS A 846 7.78 0.67 51.20
CA CYS A 846 8.77 -0.06 50.39
C CYS A 846 10.04 0.79 50.32
N MET A 847 11.21 0.21 50.59
CA MET A 847 12.45 0.97 50.62
C MET A 847 13.21 0.81 49.30
N PRO A 848 13.39 1.90 48.52
CA PRO A 848 14.27 1.87 47.37
C PRO A 848 15.72 1.57 47.80
N PRO A 849 16.59 1.14 46.87
CA PRO A 849 17.97 0.87 47.21
C PRO A 849 18.74 2.12 47.63
N GLU A 850 19.70 1.88 48.53
CA GLU A 850 20.46 2.92 49.22
C GLU A 850 21.33 3.75 48.26
N CYS A 851 21.25 5.05 48.47
CA CYS A 851 22.10 6.10 47.96
C CYS A 851 23.16 6.48 49.00
N HIS A 852 24.36 5.90 48.89
CA HIS A 852 25.45 6.10 49.86
C HIS A 852 25.87 7.58 50.10
N ARG A 853 25.44 8.49 49.24
CA ARG A 853 25.71 9.93 49.37
C ARG A 853 24.43 10.70 49.08
N THR A 854 23.77 11.16 50.15
CA THR A 854 22.62 12.06 50.05
C THR A 854 23.01 13.50 50.30
N TYR A 855 22.30 14.43 49.67
CA TYR A 855 22.46 15.86 49.86
C TYR A 855 21.12 16.54 50.11
N THR A 856 21.06 17.43 51.10
CA THR A 856 19.86 18.26 51.33
C THR A 856 19.96 19.53 50.51
N LEU A 857 19.10 19.64 49.49
CA LEU A 857 18.98 20.79 48.61
C LEU A 857 18.73 22.08 49.39
N ARG A 858 19.49 23.14 49.09
CA ARG A 858 19.35 24.48 49.67
C ARG A 858 18.69 25.42 48.67
N PRO A 859 18.08 26.54 49.12
CA PRO A 859 17.33 27.44 48.24
C PRO A 859 18.10 28.04 47.06
N ASP A 860 19.42 28.21 47.19
CA ASP A 860 20.28 28.81 46.16
C ASP A 860 21.01 27.76 45.28
N ASP A 861 20.73 26.48 45.49
CA ASP A 861 21.39 25.40 44.76
C ASP A 861 20.77 25.21 43.37
N GLY A 862 21.63 25.04 42.36
CA GLY A 862 21.26 24.60 41.02
C GLY A 862 22.25 23.52 40.59
N CYS A 863 21.97 22.76 39.54
CA CYS A 863 22.92 21.71 39.11
C CYS A 863 24.31 22.26 38.83
N SER A 864 24.42 23.40 38.15
CA SER A 864 25.71 24.02 37.87
C SER A 864 26.46 24.43 39.15
N THR A 865 25.78 24.87 40.21
CA THR A 865 26.44 25.25 41.48
C THR A 865 26.76 24.03 42.34
N LEU A 866 25.92 23.00 42.32
CA LEU A 866 26.14 21.73 43.01
C LEU A 866 27.30 20.94 42.40
N GLU A 867 27.36 20.87 41.07
CA GLU A 867 28.37 20.15 40.31
C GLU A 867 29.71 20.89 40.27
N ALA A 868 29.69 22.23 40.20
CA ALA A 868 30.92 23.03 40.28
C ALA A 868 31.55 23.07 41.68
N ASN A 869 30.79 22.73 42.73
CA ASN A 869 31.32 22.69 44.09
C ASN A 869 32.17 21.43 44.31
N ALA A 870 33.49 21.59 44.30
CA ALA A 870 34.46 20.52 44.47
C ALA A 870 34.27 19.68 45.76
N THR A 871 33.58 20.19 46.79
CA THR A 871 33.26 19.42 48.01
C THR A 871 32.13 18.40 47.80
N ASN A 872 31.28 18.59 46.80
CA ASN A 872 30.21 17.66 46.44
C ASN A 872 30.70 16.47 45.60
N GLN A 873 31.90 16.53 45.01
CA GLN A 873 32.51 15.45 44.22
C GLN A 873 31.56 14.91 43.11
N LEU A 874 30.99 15.83 42.34
CA LEU A 874 30.11 15.56 41.20
C LEU A 874 30.78 16.08 39.92
N ARG A 875 30.44 15.50 38.77
CA ARG A 875 30.78 15.99 37.42
C ARG A 875 29.58 16.69 36.81
N GLU A 876 29.81 17.43 35.73
CA GLU A 876 28.75 18.04 34.95
C GLU A 876 27.77 16.97 34.45
N GLY A 877 26.49 17.10 34.80
CA GLY A 877 25.42 16.14 34.51
C GLY A 877 25.22 15.03 35.53
N ASP A 878 26.04 14.93 36.59
CA ASP A 878 25.91 13.89 37.62
C ASP A 878 24.64 14.06 38.47
N VAL A 879 24.17 15.30 38.71
CA VAL A 879 22.93 15.50 39.48
C VAL A 879 21.73 14.94 38.71
N LEU A 880 21.69 15.16 37.40
CA LEU A 880 20.69 14.59 36.50
C LEU A 880 20.81 13.05 36.43
N LEU A 881 22.04 12.56 36.31
CA LEU A 881 22.34 11.13 36.22
C LEU A 881 21.84 10.34 37.44
N TYR A 882 22.01 10.88 38.65
CA TYR A 882 21.63 10.20 39.90
C TYR A 882 20.20 10.52 40.35
N ASN A 883 19.54 11.49 39.73
CA ASN A 883 18.18 11.92 40.04
C ASN A 883 17.39 12.11 38.73
N PRO A 884 16.97 11.03 38.07
CA PRO A 884 16.41 11.08 36.71
C PRO A 884 15.05 11.79 36.59
N TRP A 885 14.46 12.19 37.72
CA TRP A 885 13.27 13.03 37.82
C TRP A 885 13.58 14.54 37.71
N VAL A 886 14.86 14.92 37.74
CA VAL A 886 15.31 16.28 37.46
C VAL A 886 15.28 16.50 35.94
N GLY A 887 14.76 17.65 35.49
CA GLY A 887 14.61 17.99 34.07
C GLY A 887 15.91 18.46 33.41
N PHE A 888 15.90 18.61 32.08
CA PHE A 888 17.04 19.12 31.31
C PHE A 888 17.44 20.53 31.79
N GLU A 889 18.76 20.78 31.93
CA GLU A 889 19.34 21.96 32.60
C GLU A 889 18.94 22.17 34.09
N CYS A 890 18.28 21.19 34.71
CA CYS A 890 17.85 21.22 36.10
C CYS A 890 16.97 22.42 36.48
N VAL A 891 16.22 22.94 35.49
CA VAL A 891 15.33 24.09 35.66
C VAL A 891 14.26 23.85 36.73
N ASN A 892 13.91 22.59 36.99
CA ASN A 892 12.88 22.18 37.92
C ASN A 892 13.42 21.78 39.32
N LEU A 893 14.73 21.88 39.57
CA LEU A 893 15.36 21.33 40.78
C LEU A 893 14.79 21.92 42.08
N GLN A 894 14.56 23.24 42.10
CA GLN A 894 14.01 23.92 43.27
C GLN A 894 12.49 23.76 43.36
N SER A 895 11.78 23.96 42.24
CA SER A 895 10.31 23.89 42.20
C SER A 895 9.77 22.49 42.51
N PHE A 896 10.51 21.42 42.18
CA PHE A 896 10.14 20.04 42.53
C PHE A 896 10.39 19.67 44.00
N SER A 897 11.23 20.40 44.73
CA SER A 897 11.54 20.07 46.13
C SER A 897 10.35 20.29 47.08
N ALA A 898 9.42 21.15 46.69
CA ALA A 898 8.12 21.33 47.31
C ALA A 898 7.25 20.07 47.25
N VAL A 899 7.54 19.17 46.30
CA VAL A 899 6.74 17.99 46.00
C VAL A 899 7.44 16.70 46.44
N TYR A 900 8.67 16.51 45.98
CA TYR A 900 9.42 15.28 46.13
C TYR A 900 10.37 15.32 47.34
N GLY A 901 10.38 16.42 48.07
CA GLY A 901 11.29 16.66 49.18
C GLY A 901 12.66 17.16 48.73
N THR A 902 13.55 17.39 49.68
CA THR A 902 14.82 18.09 49.46
C THR A 902 16.04 17.17 49.45
N ILE A 903 15.86 15.85 49.62
CA ILE A 903 16.99 14.92 49.69
C ILE A 903 17.29 14.35 48.31
N LEU A 904 18.45 14.76 47.77
CA LEU A 904 19.00 14.33 46.49
C LEU A 904 20.01 13.21 46.66
N CYS A 905 20.20 12.45 45.58
CA CYS A 905 21.29 11.52 45.42
C CYS A 905 22.52 12.15 44.77
N PHE A 906 23.67 12.05 45.42
CA PHE A 906 25.00 12.46 44.92
C PHE A 906 25.86 11.24 44.53
N GLY A 907 25.20 10.14 44.20
CA GLY A 907 25.78 8.89 43.71
C GLY A 907 24.68 7.94 43.24
N PRO A 908 25.02 6.87 42.50
CA PRO A 908 24.06 5.93 41.96
C PRO A 908 23.34 5.15 43.07
N GLN A 909 22.03 4.95 42.92
CA GLN A 909 21.20 4.15 43.84
C GLN A 909 21.32 2.63 43.61
N TYR A 910 22.46 2.12 43.12
CA TYR A 910 22.65 0.68 42.81
C TYR A 910 24.14 0.22 42.84
N GLU A 911 24.99 0.74 43.72
CA GLU A 911 26.39 0.28 43.80
C GLU A 911 26.63 -0.79 44.87
N ARG A 912 26.24 -2.04 44.57
CA ARG A 912 26.98 -3.31 44.87
C ARG A 912 26.09 -4.54 44.65
N HIS A 913 25.90 -4.95 43.40
CA HIS A 913 25.96 -6.37 43.09
C HIS A 913 27.31 -6.67 42.48
N ASN A 914 28.20 -7.19 43.33
CA ASN A 914 29.39 -7.92 42.91
C ASN A 914 28.90 -9.25 42.32
N GLY A 915 28.37 -9.20 41.09
CA GLY A 915 27.83 -10.32 40.37
C GLY A 915 28.17 -10.14 38.90
N SER A 916 29.06 -10.97 38.40
CA SER A 916 29.42 -11.05 36.99
C SER A 916 28.19 -11.36 36.14
N SER A 917 27.62 -10.35 35.48
CA SER A 917 26.74 -10.55 34.32
C SER A 917 27.16 -9.58 33.22
N ASN A 918 27.79 -10.14 32.17
CA ASN A 918 27.88 -9.48 30.88
C ASN A 918 26.46 -9.42 30.29
N GLY A 919 25.81 -8.29 30.45
CA GLY A 919 24.57 -7.94 29.77
C GLY A 919 24.68 -6.51 29.28
N THR A 920 24.58 -6.32 27.97
CA THR A 920 24.44 -5.02 27.30
C THR A 920 23.05 -4.46 27.58
N ASP A 921 22.81 -4.03 28.81
CA ASP A 921 21.56 -3.37 29.19
C ASP A 921 21.78 -1.86 29.13
N THR A 922 21.41 -1.27 28.00
CA THR A 922 21.31 0.18 27.83
C THR A 922 19.91 0.61 28.25
N THR A 923 19.63 0.61 29.56
CA THR A 923 18.50 1.33 30.13
C THR A 923 18.82 2.83 30.11
N THR A 924 18.75 3.43 28.93
CA THR A 924 18.63 4.89 28.79
C THR A 924 17.14 5.20 28.83
N PRO A 925 16.61 5.92 29.85
CA PRO A 925 15.21 6.34 29.86
C PRO A 925 14.90 7.27 28.69
N ILE A 926 13.77 7.05 28.02
CA ILE A 926 13.27 7.85 26.90
C ILE A 926 12.72 9.18 27.45
N VAL A 927 13.09 10.29 26.84
CA VAL A 927 12.57 11.64 27.13
C VAL A 927 11.13 11.75 26.62
N GLN A 928 10.14 11.94 27.50
CA GLN A 928 8.77 12.29 27.08
C GLN A 928 8.62 13.82 26.93
N ASN A 929 7.95 14.26 25.85
CA ASN A 929 7.66 15.67 25.59
C ASN A 929 6.43 16.13 26.41
N ALA A 930 6.58 17.22 27.18
CA ALA A 930 5.49 17.79 27.98
C ALA A 930 4.43 18.50 27.11
N TYR A 931 4.77 18.86 25.86
CA TYR A 931 3.90 19.56 24.92
C TYR A 931 3.22 18.61 23.94
N THR A 932 2.12 19.08 23.36
CA THR A 932 1.34 18.40 22.32
C THR A 932 1.27 19.25 21.04
N TYR A 933 0.84 18.67 19.93
CA TYR A 933 0.63 19.41 18.67
C TYR A 933 -0.85 19.70 18.40
N ASP A 934 -1.76 18.83 18.84
CA ASP A 934 -3.20 18.94 18.61
C ASP A 934 -3.98 19.27 19.90
N THR A 935 -4.96 20.16 19.79
CA THR A 935 -5.82 20.54 20.92
C THR A 935 -6.93 19.50 21.11
N VAL A 936 -7.09 18.99 22.32
CA VAL A 936 -8.18 18.10 22.71
C VAL A 936 -9.16 18.93 23.55
N ALA A 937 -10.46 18.78 23.33
CA ALA A 937 -11.45 19.45 24.17
C ALA A 937 -11.40 18.89 25.61
N ALA A 938 -11.59 19.74 26.62
CA ALA A 938 -11.64 19.27 27.99
C ALA A 938 -12.76 18.22 28.18
N PRO A 939 -12.57 17.22 29.05
CA PRO A 939 -13.58 16.21 29.33
C PRO A 939 -14.92 16.85 29.72
N LYS A 940 -16.00 16.44 29.06
CA LYS A 940 -17.33 17.08 29.17
C LYS A 940 -17.91 17.04 30.60
N ASP A 941 -17.50 16.05 31.40
CA ASP A 941 -17.97 15.83 32.77
C ASP A 941 -17.10 16.51 33.83
N ALA A 942 -16.06 17.23 33.40
CA ALA A 942 -15.15 17.94 34.28
C ALA A 942 -15.22 19.45 34.02
N THR A 943 -15.18 20.24 35.09
CA THR A 943 -15.20 21.71 34.96
C THR A 943 -13.79 22.22 34.67
N VAL A 944 -13.58 22.96 33.60
CA VAL A 944 -12.30 23.65 33.34
C VAL A 944 -12.22 24.89 34.22
N PRO A 945 -11.27 24.99 35.16
CA PRO A 945 -11.13 26.17 36.01
C PRO A 945 -10.72 27.41 35.21
N GLU A 946 -11.23 28.57 35.62
CA GLU A 946 -10.80 29.86 35.08
C GLU A 946 -9.27 30.02 35.23
N GLY A 947 -8.60 30.38 34.13
CA GLY A 947 -7.14 30.48 34.07
C GLY A 947 -6.41 29.25 33.53
N THR A 948 -7.13 28.18 33.18
CA THR A 948 -6.59 27.01 32.46
C THR A 948 -6.62 27.23 30.95
N THR A 949 -5.53 26.94 30.25
CA THR A 949 -5.47 27.06 28.78
C THR A 949 -6.37 26.00 28.12
N GLU A 950 -7.19 26.44 27.16
CA GLU A 950 -8.01 25.53 26.34
C GLU A 950 -7.21 24.96 25.16
N ARG A 951 -6.01 25.47 24.88
CA ARG A 951 -5.07 24.87 23.91
C ARG A 951 -4.24 23.78 24.57
N CYS A 952 -4.93 22.70 24.89
CA CYS A 952 -4.35 21.59 25.60
C CYS A 952 -4.65 20.28 24.88
N GLY A 953 -3.62 19.51 24.55
CA GLY A 953 -3.76 18.18 23.95
C GLY A 953 -3.91 17.05 24.98
N ARG A 954 -3.68 17.32 26.26
CA ARG A 954 -3.86 16.34 27.35
C ARG A 954 -4.44 17.01 28.60
N TRP A 955 -5.55 16.49 29.08
CA TRP A 955 -6.24 16.97 30.28
C TRP A 955 -6.10 15.95 31.41
N TYR A 956 -6.00 16.45 32.64
CA TYR A 956 -6.05 15.62 33.84
C TYR A 956 -7.21 16.08 34.74
N ILE A 957 -8.11 15.17 35.09
CA ILE A 957 -9.23 15.46 35.98
C ILE A 957 -8.77 15.18 37.41
N ALA A 958 -8.75 16.21 38.26
CA ALA A 958 -8.35 16.05 39.65
C ALA A 958 -9.34 15.13 40.40
N SER A 959 -8.80 14.11 41.06
CA SER A 959 -9.50 13.14 41.88
C SER A 959 -9.28 13.40 43.38
N GLU A 960 -10.09 12.78 44.23
CA GLU A 960 -9.94 12.91 45.69
C GLU A 960 -8.56 12.37 46.14
N GLY A 961 -7.77 13.21 46.81
CA GLY A 961 -6.40 12.87 47.23
C GLY A 961 -5.30 13.27 46.27
N ASP A 962 -5.63 13.85 45.10
CA ASP A 962 -4.62 14.34 44.17
C ASP A 962 -3.84 15.54 44.70
N SER A 963 -2.56 15.56 44.37
CA SER A 963 -1.65 16.67 44.62
C SER A 963 -1.04 17.11 43.28
N CYS A 964 -0.64 18.39 43.14
CA CYS A 964 -0.07 18.86 41.86
C CYS A 964 1.19 18.07 41.48
N ALA A 965 1.89 17.59 42.50
CA ALA A 965 2.92 16.58 42.45
C ALA A 965 2.56 15.32 41.66
N HIS A 966 1.46 14.69 42.05
CA HIS A 966 0.91 13.48 41.46
C HIS A 966 0.57 13.72 39.99
N ILE A 967 -0.04 14.87 39.69
CA ILE A 967 -0.42 15.29 38.34
C ILE A 967 0.80 15.48 37.44
N CYS A 968 1.83 16.20 37.90
CA CYS A 968 3.09 16.39 37.17
C CYS A 968 3.77 15.07 36.79
N MET A 969 3.71 14.09 37.70
CA MET A 969 4.30 12.78 37.51
C MET A 969 3.55 11.96 36.45
N ILE A 970 2.23 11.78 36.62
CA ILE A 970 1.42 10.95 35.72
C ILE A 970 1.37 11.54 34.32
N ALA A 971 1.30 12.86 34.22
CA ALA A 971 1.18 13.52 32.93
C ALA A 971 2.52 13.88 32.28
N ALA A 972 3.64 13.60 32.94
CA ALA A 972 4.98 13.96 32.50
C ALA A 972 5.10 15.46 32.12
N ILE A 973 4.57 16.34 32.98
CA ILE A 973 4.61 17.80 32.85
C ILE A 973 5.34 18.42 34.04
N ASP A 974 6.21 19.40 33.80
CA ASP A 974 6.89 20.11 34.87
C ASP A 974 5.94 21.06 35.62
N ILE A 975 6.19 21.27 36.92
CA ILE A 975 5.32 22.06 37.79
C ILE A 975 5.22 23.52 37.35
N ASP A 976 6.28 24.08 36.79
CA ASP A 976 6.27 25.47 36.32
C ASP A 976 5.35 25.62 35.11
N LEU A 977 5.44 24.69 34.14
CA LEU A 977 4.52 24.63 33.00
C LEU A 977 3.09 24.30 33.43
N LEU A 978 2.89 23.39 34.39
CA LEU A 978 1.57 23.07 34.94
C LEU A 978 0.91 24.32 35.54
N LEU A 979 1.65 25.12 36.33
CA LEU A 979 1.14 26.37 36.90
C LEU A 979 0.96 27.45 35.83
N GLU A 980 1.83 27.50 34.82
CA GLU A 980 1.75 28.49 33.74
C GLU A 980 0.51 28.29 32.87
N VAL A 981 0.14 27.03 32.62
CA VAL A 981 -1.01 26.67 31.78
C VAL A 981 -2.30 26.52 32.58
N ASN A 982 -2.22 26.52 33.92
CA ASN A 982 -3.34 26.49 34.85
C ASN A 982 -3.21 27.60 35.90
N THR A 983 -3.26 28.86 35.46
CA THR A 983 -2.98 30.03 36.31
C THR A 983 -3.88 30.14 37.55
N GLY A 984 -5.05 29.49 37.56
CA GLY A 984 -5.93 29.37 38.72
C GLY A 984 -5.31 28.60 39.90
N LEU A 985 -4.28 27.77 39.67
CA LEU A 985 -3.47 27.13 40.71
C LEU A 985 -2.48 28.12 41.37
N GLY A 986 -2.33 29.33 40.82
CA GLY A 986 -1.39 30.34 41.29
C GLY A 986 0.06 30.06 40.90
N ALA A 987 0.99 30.85 41.42
CA ALA A 987 2.42 30.76 41.10
C ALA A 987 3.25 30.08 42.21
N ASP A 988 2.59 29.53 43.22
CA ASP A 988 3.23 28.92 44.39
C ASP A 988 3.02 27.41 44.36
N ALA A 989 4.09 26.66 44.08
CA ALA A 989 4.07 25.21 43.95
C ALA A 989 3.74 24.51 45.28
N GLU A 990 4.08 25.11 46.43
CA GLU A 990 3.79 24.53 47.76
C GLU A 990 2.28 24.59 48.08
N ALA A 991 1.61 25.66 47.65
CA ALA A 991 0.18 25.86 47.84
C ALA A 991 -0.69 25.37 46.66
N CYS A 992 -0.07 24.73 45.65
CA CYS A 992 -0.76 24.31 44.43
C CYS A 992 -1.83 23.25 44.72
N SER A 993 -1.47 22.23 45.52
CA SER A 993 -2.35 21.08 45.81
C SER A 993 -3.63 21.51 46.54
N ASP A 994 -3.56 22.54 47.38
CA ASP A 994 -4.70 23.08 48.12
C ASP A 994 -5.76 23.76 47.23
N LYS A 995 -5.40 24.04 45.96
CA LYS A 995 -6.26 24.69 44.97
C LYS A 995 -6.78 23.73 43.91
N LEU A 996 -6.42 22.45 44.00
CA LEU A 996 -7.05 21.41 43.21
C LEU A 996 -8.48 21.22 43.70
N VAL A 997 -9.42 21.21 42.76
CA VAL A 997 -10.83 20.95 43.03
C VAL A 997 -11.18 19.65 42.34
N VAL A 998 -11.65 18.67 43.13
CA VAL A 998 -12.05 17.36 42.61
C VAL A 998 -13.12 17.54 41.52
N GLY A 999 -12.94 16.85 40.39
CA GLY A 999 -13.79 16.96 39.21
C GLY A 999 -13.45 18.12 38.28
N ASN A 1000 -12.42 18.93 38.57
CA ASN A 1000 -11.93 19.92 37.62
C ASN A 1000 -10.87 19.33 36.67
N ALA A 1001 -10.90 19.76 35.40
CA ALA A 1001 -9.93 19.39 34.38
C ALA A 1001 -8.83 20.45 34.26
N TYR A 1002 -7.59 20.04 34.54
CA TYR A 1002 -6.39 20.86 34.41
C TYR A 1002 -5.62 20.47 33.15
N CYS A 1003 -5.06 21.45 32.44
CA CYS A 1003 -4.22 21.20 31.28
C CYS A 1003 -2.87 20.63 31.71
N VAL A 1004 -2.50 19.46 31.20
CA VAL A 1004 -1.25 18.78 31.54
C VAL A 1004 -0.40 18.45 30.31
N GLY A 1005 -0.82 18.89 29.13
CA GLY A 1005 -0.05 18.77 27.89
C GLY A 1005 -0.41 19.90 26.94
N PRO A 1006 0.02 21.14 27.21
CA PRO A 1006 -0.33 22.28 26.37
C PRO A 1006 0.22 22.12 24.95
N ASN A 1007 -0.47 22.69 23.96
CA ASN A 1007 0.05 22.71 22.61
C ASN A 1007 1.33 23.56 22.53
N HIS A 1008 2.24 23.25 21.62
CA HIS A 1008 3.48 24.04 21.45
C HIS A 1008 3.25 25.55 21.21
N ASP A 1009 2.08 25.95 20.71
CA ASP A 1009 1.68 27.32 20.42
C ASP A 1009 0.73 27.92 21.48
N TRP A 1010 0.59 27.31 22.66
CA TRP A 1010 -0.42 27.72 23.67
C TRP A 1010 -0.31 29.19 24.10
N LYS A 1011 0.87 29.82 23.96
CA LYS A 1011 1.12 31.24 24.25
C LYS A 1011 0.81 32.20 23.08
N VAL A 1012 0.44 31.68 21.89
CA VAL A 1012 0.14 32.50 20.70
C VAL A 1012 -1.29 33.05 20.79
N PRO A 1013 -1.52 34.38 20.84
CA PRO A 1013 -2.87 34.94 20.84
C PRO A 1013 -3.58 34.63 19.49
N PHE A 1014 -4.75 33.99 19.50
CA PHE A 1014 -5.53 33.83 18.26
C PHE A 1014 -6.28 35.13 17.92
N PRO A 1015 -6.36 35.55 16.64
CA PRO A 1015 -7.22 36.66 16.24
C PRO A 1015 -8.69 36.29 16.49
N HIS A 1016 -9.42 37.13 17.25
CA HIS A 1016 -10.84 36.97 17.48
C HIS A 1016 -11.61 36.86 16.15
N ARG A 1017 -12.21 35.70 15.91
CA ARG A 1017 -13.18 35.47 14.82
C ARG A 1017 -14.53 36.05 15.25
N THR A 1018 -14.83 37.29 14.87
CA THR A 1018 -16.16 37.88 15.02
C THR A 1018 -17.18 37.09 14.19
N GLN A 1019 -18.33 36.77 14.78
CA GLN A 1019 -19.49 36.18 14.10
C GLN A 1019 -19.85 37.00 12.85
N VAL A 1020 -19.95 36.32 11.69
CA VAL A 1020 -20.60 36.88 10.49
C VAL A 1020 -21.74 35.96 10.10
N THR A 1021 -22.91 36.23 10.69
CA THR A 1021 -24.18 36.08 9.97
C THR A 1021 -24.22 37.14 8.89
N THR A 1022 -24.42 36.76 7.62
CA THR A 1022 -25.45 37.26 6.68
C THR A 1022 -25.02 36.94 5.24
N THR A 1023 -25.93 36.25 4.55
CA THR A 1023 -26.03 36.03 3.11
C THR A 1023 -25.65 37.27 2.28
N ILE A 1024 -24.73 37.14 1.32
CA ILE A 1024 -24.56 38.13 0.25
C ILE A 1024 -24.52 37.46 -1.11
N VAL A 1025 -25.47 37.92 -1.93
CA VAL A 1025 -25.69 37.65 -3.34
C VAL A 1025 -24.56 38.26 -4.18
N ILE A 1026 -24.10 37.53 -5.19
CA ILE A 1026 -23.16 38.01 -6.21
C ILE A 1026 -23.81 39.18 -6.98
N THR A 1027 -23.18 40.35 -6.97
CA THR A 1027 -23.38 41.35 -8.03
C THR A 1027 -22.04 41.87 -8.53
N ASP A 1028 -21.93 41.74 -9.85
CA ASP A 1028 -21.00 42.32 -10.82
C ASP A 1028 -20.61 43.78 -10.56
N GLY A 1029 -19.40 44.19 -10.95
CA GLY A 1029 -19.14 45.58 -11.35
C GLY A 1029 -17.90 46.30 -10.79
N GLN A 1030 -16.84 46.29 -11.60
CA GLN A 1030 -16.01 47.45 -12.02
C GLN A 1030 -15.09 48.22 -11.03
N ALA A 1031 -13.79 48.14 -11.39
CA ALA A 1031 -12.86 49.24 -11.70
C ALA A 1031 -12.19 50.08 -10.56
N PHE A 1032 -10.89 49.80 -10.34
CA PHE A 1032 -9.67 50.65 -10.42
C PHE A 1032 -9.74 52.19 -10.20
N PRO A 1033 -8.61 52.91 -9.99
CA PRO A 1033 -7.28 52.60 -9.39
C PRO A 1033 -6.78 53.75 -8.44
N ILE A 1034 -5.45 53.83 -8.19
CA ILE A 1034 -4.63 55.03 -7.80
C ILE A 1034 -4.38 55.15 -6.28
N GLU A 1035 -3.16 55.33 -5.76
CA GLU A 1035 -1.79 55.46 -6.28
C GLU A 1035 -0.81 55.11 -5.15
N THR A 1036 0.40 54.80 -5.58
CA THR A 1036 1.63 54.47 -4.88
C THR A 1036 2.17 55.54 -3.93
N ALA A 1037 2.85 55.10 -2.87
CA ALA A 1037 4.22 55.49 -2.52
C ALA A 1037 4.96 54.28 -1.94
#